data_AF-A0A1D2QBW7-F1
#
_entry.id   AF-A0A1D2QBW7-F1
#
_cell.length_a   1.000
_cell.length_b   1.000
_cell.length_c   1.000
_cell.angle_alpha   90.00
_cell.angle_beta   90.00
_cell.angle_gamma   90.00
#
_symmetry.space_group_name_H-M   'P 1'
#
loop_
_entity.id
_entity.type
_entity.pdbx_description
1 polymer ?
#
loop_
_entity_poly.entity_id
_entity_poly.type
_entity_poly.pdbx_seq_one_letter_code
_entity_poly.pdbx_strand_id
1 'polypeptide(L)'
;MEYIPVLIWIGMFTVLSALAVPITSTVFARFPTRGSGFTSTVALGIIGLVAYWVGHVRFGFVALATGLLVLIGVTAYTYRLGAACDWRAFGESMVVFLIAFCFQVAIRAVDPGILFFIEDFLDYGVMRSVLRSSYLPPSDLWFAGARIKYHYGGHLVAALETMMTGIRPSVAYNLALAGFYAMLLAGTYELAGALGAKGGRSRRVAGALGVYFVGFAGNLLAPVVIAIEKIPKPAREIIRKTIASQLHRNAAKPIVSGLSEFEYWDVLQMMPNTLTPFPLFAWLHGELHAHMTSTPFLLLVVAVCYAYYQTPESNRRQRLSFVLLAFPLTAGFSLLTDALSTPSTIGIIWLTLTFSPAAPSTLLPNRVWAWMSATVSPSERWEIADDAKAGWVWTEFRRIAVAIVLTGIVVALIIVIAAPFFLNTVSGAKESIALVSSANRSGLTPLLLIHGVFLAIFVPYLSSALRLDLDGTLSKKGVVGIVGVFLLIDAAIVSHGPALLLFGPLLVATWYLLRTERVHFETLLVLAGLGLVVLVEFFYVANQEYVVSGRGNTLFRAYTHIWILWGISAGVILPRIIKPPDVSWRVVPKRQTLRSLFAVVLILSTSVYGGISVYGHFDRALKPPTEPGQQAEYVYYATQFQDRPNPPTDPPTIDGLLYAEVNYPNETKAIRWLDRNVKGTPTIVTAPGGRWEWRSEASSLTGIPTVAGWAHELVYREWDTYYDRVDDAKTIYYGSPERRVELLSKYDVQYIWVGPDERSRFDIWEFSLLDGVSVAYRNSEVVIYKVDQRELGYSPESIETKMYETKMFQIEPAVASHRDGHIVAAGSNGTLAWWGPLDTIPAGKYVATFNLSVNATGPKPVVKLDVARGATWNGTADFRVLGNASVGDTDGVRTVRIPFVLSQPASDLEFRGTLAEGNGTLRLNKVTLRNKTDGK
;
A
#
# COMPACT_ATOMS: atom_id res chain seq x y z
N MET A 1 -13.73 7.14 -20.70
CA MET A 1 -12.27 6.96 -20.58
C MET A 1 -11.52 8.27 -20.83
N GLU A 2 -10.56 8.55 -19.98
CA GLU A 2 -9.76 9.78 -19.89
C GLU A 2 -8.59 9.77 -20.89
N TYR A 3 -8.89 9.67 -22.19
CA TYR A 3 -7.86 9.54 -23.24
C TYR A 3 -6.85 10.71 -23.28
N ILE A 4 -7.31 11.93 -23.03
CA ILE A 4 -6.42 13.12 -23.01
C ILE A 4 -5.38 12.99 -21.89
N PRO A 5 -5.77 12.74 -20.61
CA PRO A 5 -4.82 12.41 -19.55
C PRO A 5 -3.83 11.30 -19.89
N VAL A 6 -4.29 10.20 -20.51
CA VAL A 6 -3.43 9.09 -20.94
C VAL A 6 -2.36 9.57 -21.94
N LEU A 7 -2.76 10.35 -22.95
CA LEU A 7 -1.83 10.88 -23.96
C LEU A 7 -0.84 11.89 -23.38
N ILE A 8 -1.28 12.75 -22.45
CA ILE A 8 -0.38 13.68 -21.73
C ILE A 8 0.67 12.89 -20.93
N TRP A 9 0.26 11.82 -20.25
CA TRP A 9 1.17 10.98 -19.46
C TRP A 9 2.21 10.27 -20.35
N ILE A 10 1.78 9.75 -21.50
CA ILE A 10 2.68 9.18 -22.52
C ILE A 10 3.67 10.24 -23.02
N GLY A 11 3.19 11.46 -23.30
CA GLY A 11 4.04 12.57 -23.73
C GLY A 11 5.11 12.92 -22.68
N MET A 12 4.72 13.01 -21.40
CA MET A 12 5.63 13.23 -20.28
C MET A 12 6.72 12.16 -20.25
N PHE A 13 6.36 10.87 -20.23
CA PHE A 13 7.34 9.79 -20.23
C PHE A 13 8.26 9.81 -21.43
N THR A 14 7.73 10.11 -22.62
CA THR A 14 8.52 10.17 -23.86
C THR A 14 9.58 11.26 -23.77
N VAL A 15 9.20 12.48 -23.33
CA VAL A 15 10.13 13.62 -23.20
C VAL A 15 11.18 13.34 -22.14
N LEU A 16 10.78 12.92 -20.94
CA LEU A 16 11.71 12.63 -19.84
C LEU A 16 12.68 11.51 -20.21
N SER A 17 12.18 10.46 -20.87
CA SER A 17 13.01 9.35 -21.32
C SER A 17 13.99 9.78 -22.41
N ALA A 18 13.56 10.58 -23.39
CA ALA A 18 14.44 11.11 -24.43
C ALA A 18 15.58 11.97 -23.83
N LEU A 19 15.28 12.80 -22.82
CA LEU A 19 16.29 13.56 -22.09
C LEU A 19 17.29 12.66 -21.37
N ALA A 20 16.89 11.50 -20.86
CA ALA A 20 17.79 10.58 -20.17
C ALA A 20 18.67 9.71 -21.10
N VAL A 21 18.42 9.67 -22.41
CA VAL A 21 19.20 8.83 -23.36
C VAL A 21 20.71 9.09 -23.31
N PRO A 22 21.23 10.33 -23.30
CA PRO A 22 22.67 10.57 -23.17
C PRO A 22 23.26 10.09 -21.84
N ILE A 23 22.46 10.17 -20.76
CA ILE A 23 22.85 9.74 -19.42
C ILE A 23 23.00 8.22 -19.39
N THR A 24 21.97 7.48 -19.81
CA THR A 24 21.99 6.02 -19.88
C THR A 24 23.10 5.54 -20.82
N SER A 25 23.30 6.21 -21.96
CA SER A 25 24.34 5.85 -22.92
C SER A 25 25.77 5.98 -22.40
N THR A 26 25.97 6.85 -21.41
CA THR A 26 27.24 7.03 -20.70
C THR A 26 27.43 5.98 -19.62
N VAL A 27 26.43 5.79 -18.76
CA VAL A 27 26.50 4.84 -17.62
C VAL A 27 26.56 3.40 -18.12
N PHE A 28 25.73 3.06 -19.11
CA PHE A 28 25.58 1.73 -19.68
C PHE A 28 26.32 1.58 -21.02
N ALA A 29 27.46 2.28 -21.18
CA ALA A 29 28.22 2.30 -22.43
C ALA A 29 28.63 0.90 -22.96
N ARG A 30 28.68 -0.11 -22.10
CA ARG A 30 29.00 -1.51 -22.46
C ARG A 30 27.77 -2.37 -22.78
N PHE A 31 26.57 -1.86 -22.56
CA PHE A 31 25.35 -2.57 -22.96
C PHE A 31 25.20 -2.48 -24.48
N PRO A 32 24.71 -3.54 -25.15
CA PRO A 32 24.49 -3.53 -26.60
C PRO A 32 23.61 -2.37 -27.06
N THR A 33 22.64 -1.98 -26.22
CA THR A 33 21.61 -0.97 -26.46
C THR A 33 21.72 0.22 -25.51
N ARG A 34 22.90 0.39 -24.88
CA ARG A 34 23.24 1.61 -24.13
C ARG A 34 22.28 1.95 -22.98
N GLY A 35 21.56 0.95 -22.43
CA GLY A 35 20.65 1.14 -21.30
C GLY A 35 19.32 1.80 -21.70
N SER A 36 18.87 1.63 -22.95
CA SER A 36 17.69 2.32 -23.49
C SER A 36 16.39 2.04 -22.75
N GLY A 37 16.24 0.86 -22.12
CA GLY A 37 15.07 0.53 -21.30
C GLY A 37 15.05 1.16 -19.91
N PHE A 38 16.12 1.81 -19.47
CA PHE A 38 16.22 2.45 -18.15
C PHE A 38 16.03 3.96 -18.18
N THR A 39 15.74 4.55 -19.34
CA THR A 39 15.69 6.02 -19.51
C THR A 39 14.63 6.68 -18.63
N SER A 40 13.42 6.14 -18.56
CA SER A 40 12.35 6.65 -17.70
C SER A 40 12.71 6.53 -16.21
N THR A 41 13.23 5.37 -15.81
CA THR A 41 13.67 5.11 -14.42
C THR A 41 14.80 6.03 -14.00
N VAL A 42 15.78 6.29 -14.87
CA VAL A 42 16.88 7.23 -14.59
C VAL A 42 16.36 8.66 -14.52
N ALA A 43 15.49 9.07 -15.44
CA ALA A 43 14.92 10.42 -15.42
C ALA A 43 14.14 10.68 -14.12
N LEU A 44 13.21 9.81 -13.76
CA LEU A 44 12.40 9.95 -12.56
C LEU A 44 13.20 9.73 -11.28
N GLY A 45 14.21 8.86 -11.28
CA GLY A 45 15.12 8.70 -10.15
C GLY A 45 15.92 9.98 -9.86
N ILE A 46 16.41 10.66 -10.91
CA ILE A 46 17.10 11.96 -10.76
C ILE A 46 16.13 13.02 -10.24
N ILE A 47 14.96 13.18 -10.88
CA ILE A 47 13.97 14.19 -10.48
C ILE A 47 13.50 13.94 -9.05
N GLY A 48 13.17 12.68 -8.71
CA GLY A 48 12.72 12.27 -7.39
C GLY A 48 13.77 12.50 -6.30
N LEU A 49 15.03 12.13 -6.55
CA LEU A 49 16.11 12.32 -5.57
C LEU A 49 16.43 13.81 -5.34
N VAL A 50 16.44 14.62 -6.40
CA VAL A 50 16.64 16.07 -6.28
C VAL A 50 15.46 16.71 -5.56
N ALA A 51 14.24 16.36 -5.94
CA ALA A 51 13.04 16.89 -5.31
C ALA A 51 12.91 16.49 -3.84
N TYR A 52 13.39 15.30 -3.47
CA TYR A 52 13.49 14.87 -2.07
C TYR A 52 14.37 15.83 -1.27
N TRP A 53 15.60 16.11 -1.73
CA TRP A 53 16.52 17.00 -1.01
C TRP A 53 16.06 18.46 -1.01
N VAL A 54 15.68 19.01 -2.17
CA VAL A 54 15.17 20.38 -2.28
C VAL A 54 13.87 20.54 -1.48
N GLY A 55 13.05 19.49 -1.42
CA GLY A 55 11.79 19.45 -0.70
C GLY A 55 11.92 19.68 0.80
N HIS A 56 13.07 19.42 1.42
CA HIS A 56 13.30 19.75 2.85
C HIS A 56 13.40 21.27 3.10
N VAL A 57 13.70 22.05 2.06
CA VAL A 57 13.74 23.52 2.12
C VAL A 57 12.45 24.10 1.55
N ARG A 58 12.09 23.68 0.33
CA ARG A 58 10.87 24.13 -0.35
C ARG A 58 10.40 23.07 -1.35
N PHE A 59 9.34 22.36 -0.98
CA PHE A 59 8.66 21.43 -1.87
C PHE A 59 7.71 22.15 -2.84
N GLY A 60 7.15 21.40 -3.78
CA GLY A 60 6.25 21.89 -4.82
C GLY A 60 7.01 22.24 -6.10
N PHE A 61 6.59 23.33 -6.77
CA PHE A 61 7.14 23.73 -8.07
C PHE A 61 8.66 23.93 -8.05
N VAL A 62 9.22 24.48 -6.98
CA VAL A 62 10.68 24.71 -6.85
C VAL A 62 11.46 23.40 -6.88
N ALA A 63 11.03 22.40 -6.11
CA ALA A 63 11.65 21.08 -6.08
C ALA A 63 11.56 20.39 -7.45
N LEU A 64 10.38 20.43 -8.08
CA LEU A 64 10.17 19.86 -9.41
C LEU A 64 11.04 20.54 -10.48
N ALA A 65 11.02 21.87 -10.55
CA ALA A 65 11.81 22.63 -11.53
C ALA A 65 13.30 22.38 -11.35
N THR A 66 13.79 22.30 -10.10
CA THR A 66 15.19 21.98 -9.82
C THR A 66 15.54 20.56 -10.29
N GLY A 67 14.67 19.58 -10.05
CA GLY A 67 14.85 18.22 -10.57
C GLY A 67 14.95 18.17 -12.09
N LEU A 68 14.08 18.89 -12.81
CA LEU A 68 14.10 18.99 -14.27
C LEU A 68 15.37 19.70 -14.78
N LEU A 69 15.80 20.79 -14.13
CA LEU A 69 17.03 21.50 -14.48
C LEU A 69 18.28 20.65 -14.27
N VAL A 70 18.33 19.87 -13.18
CA VAL A 70 19.43 18.91 -12.94
C VAL A 70 19.42 17.82 -14.01
N LEU A 71 18.26 17.25 -14.36
CA LEU A 71 18.15 16.28 -15.45
C LEU A 71 18.71 16.86 -16.76
N ILE A 72 18.22 18.03 -17.18
CA ILE A 72 18.69 18.72 -18.40
C ILE A 72 20.20 19.02 -18.34
N GLY A 73 20.70 19.47 -17.18
CA GLY A 73 22.12 19.77 -16.96
C GLY A 73 23.00 18.53 -17.10
N VAL A 74 22.61 17.41 -16.48
CA VAL A 74 23.34 16.13 -16.59
C VAL A 74 23.25 15.58 -18.02
N THR A 75 22.10 15.71 -18.69
CA THR A 75 21.93 15.37 -20.10
C THR A 75 22.88 16.18 -20.99
N ALA A 76 22.93 17.50 -20.84
CA ALA A 76 23.82 18.37 -21.60
C ALA A 76 25.29 18.05 -21.33
N TYR A 77 25.65 17.77 -20.08
CA TYR A 77 27.00 17.39 -19.69
C TYR A 77 27.43 16.06 -20.33
N THR A 78 26.59 15.02 -20.23
CA THR A 78 26.89 13.70 -20.82
C THR A 78 26.93 13.74 -22.34
N TYR A 79 26.07 14.55 -22.97
CA TYR A 79 26.13 14.79 -24.41
C TYR A 79 27.44 15.48 -24.82
N ARG A 80 27.89 16.50 -24.07
CA ARG A 80 29.19 17.16 -24.29
C ARG A 80 30.39 16.23 -24.12
N LEU A 81 30.27 15.21 -23.26
CA LEU A 81 31.29 14.17 -23.10
C LEU A 81 31.29 13.13 -24.26
N GLY A 82 30.44 13.31 -25.28
CA GLY A 82 30.40 12.43 -26.46
C GLY A 82 29.59 11.16 -26.26
N ALA A 83 28.49 11.22 -25.49
CA ALA A 83 27.59 10.07 -25.31
C ALA A 83 27.11 9.50 -26.66
N ALA A 84 27.40 8.22 -26.90
CA ALA A 84 26.97 7.51 -28.11
C ALA A 84 25.52 7.03 -27.99
N CYS A 85 24.58 7.92 -28.28
CA CYS A 85 23.14 7.67 -28.16
C CYS A 85 22.62 6.67 -29.21
N ASP A 86 21.98 5.59 -28.76
CA ASP A 86 21.28 4.64 -29.63
C ASP A 86 19.77 4.93 -29.65
N TRP A 87 19.37 5.87 -30.51
CA TRP A 87 17.96 6.28 -30.66
C TRP A 87 17.07 5.17 -31.22
N ARG A 88 17.64 4.21 -31.95
CA ARG A 88 16.88 3.06 -32.47
C ARG A 88 16.53 2.09 -31.34
N ALA A 89 17.49 1.80 -30.47
CA ALA A 89 17.25 1.01 -29.27
C ALA A 89 16.28 1.72 -28.32
N PHE A 90 16.40 3.04 -28.17
CA PHE A 90 15.42 3.86 -27.45
C PHE A 90 14.00 3.68 -27.98
N GLY A 91 13.79 3.81 -29.30
CA GLY A 91 12.48 3.58 -29.91
C GLY A 91 11.94 2.17 -29.64
N GLU A 92 12.80 1.15 -29.71
CA GLU A 92 12.42 -0.24 -29.40
C GLU A 92 12.01 -0.42 -27.93
N SER A 93 12.78 0.11 -26.99
CA SER A 93 12.45 0.09 -25.56
C SER A 93 11.18 0.87 -25.25
N MET A 94 10.95 1.99 -25.95
CA MET A 94 9.72 2.79 -25.80
C MET A 94 8.49 2.03 -26.31
N VAL A 95 8.60 1.22 -27.36
CA VAL A 95 7.50 0.33 -27.79
C VAL A 95 7.16 -0.68 -26.69
N VAL A 96 8.16 -1.30 -26.06
CA VAL A 96 7.93 -2.22 -24.94
C VAL A 96 7.26 -1.50 -23.76
N PHE A 97 7.76 -0.30 -23.43
CA PHE A 97 7.15 0.57 -22.41
C PHE A 97 5.68 0.85 -22.73
N LEU A 98 5.36 1.29 -23.95
CA LEU A 98 4.00 1.65 -24.34
C LEU A 98 3.05 0.45 -24.31
N ILE A 99 3.50 -0.73 -24.75
CA ILE A 99 2.69 -1.96 -24.67
C ILE A 99 2.35 -2.28 -23.22
N ALA A 100 3.35 -2.26 -22.34
CA ALA A 100 3.17 -2.53 -20.91
C ALA A 100 2.27 -1.47 -20.24
N PHE A 101 2.47 -0.20 -20.57
CA PHE A 101 1.69 0.93 -20.06
C PHE A 101 0.23 0.81 -20.48
N CYS A 102 -0.05 0.59 -21.76
CA CYS A 102 -1.40 0.44 -22.29
C CYS A 102 -2.09 -0.82 -21.74
N PHE A 103 -1.35 -1.92 -21.55
CA PHE A 103 -1.88 -3.11 -20.88
C PHE A 103 -2.36 -2.76 -19.46
N GLN A 104 -1.53 -2.09 -18.67
CA GLN A 104 -1.90 -1.76 -17.29
C GLN A 104 -3.00 -0.70 -17.20
N VAL A 105 -3.03 0.27 -18.13
CA VAL A 105 -4.16 1.21 -18.27
C VAL A 105 -5.44 0.46 -18.59
N ALA A 106 -5.41 -0.57 -19.45
CA ALA A 106 -6.60 -1.36 -19.78
C ALA A 106 -7.12 -2.17 -18.58
N ILE A 107 -6.23 -2.74 -17.77
CA ILE A 107 -6.57 -3.40 -16.49
C ILE A 107 -7.26 -2.39 -15.56
N ARG A 108 -6.61 -1.25 -15.28
CA ARG A 108 -7.18 -0.24 -14.37
C ARG A 108 -8.42 0.46 -14.92
N ALA A 109 -8.65 0.43 -16.23
CA ALA A 109 -9.85 1.05 -16.81
C ALA A 109 -11.14 0.30 -16.53
N VAL A 110 -11.05 -1.01 -16.25
CA VAL A 110 -12.20 -1.85 -15.87
C VAL A 110 -12.31 -2.04 -14.36
N ASP A 111 -11.24 -1.74 -13.62
CA ASP A 111 -11.18 -1.80 -12.16
C ASP A 111 -10.40 -0.58 -11.63
N PRO A 112 -10.94 0.65 -11.63
CA PRO A 112 -10.16 1.86 -11.34
C PRO A 112 -10.01 2.21 -9.87
N GLY A 113 -10.89 1.70 -9.02
CA GLY A 113 -11.16 2.18 -7.68
C GLY A 113 -9.96 2.20 -6.73
N ILE A 114 -9.94 3.23 -5.89
CA ILE A 114 -9.14 3.34 -4.67
C ILE A 114 -9.98 2.77 -3.53
N LEU A 115 -9.63 1.57 -3.08
CA LEU A 115 -10.50 0.76 -2.23
C LEU A 115 -10.11 0.83 -0.75
N PHE A 116 -11.10 1.06 0.11
CA PHE A 116 -10.85 1.19 1.55
C PHE A 116 -10.47 -0.13 2.22
N PHE A 117 -10.82 -1.28 1.65
CA PHE A 117 -10.60 -2.58 2.31
C PHE A 117 -9.23 -3.18 2.00
N ILE A 118 -8.36 -2.43 1.34
CA ILE A 118 -6.94 -2.72 1.08
C ILE A 118 -6.09 -1.48 1.40
N GLU A 119 -4.81 -1.46 1.04
CA GLU A 119 -3.89 -0.38 1.42
C GLU A 119 -3.94 0.84 0.47
N ASP A 120 -4.84 0.85 -0.52
CA ASP A 120 -5.08 1.98 -1.43
C ASP A 120 -5.40 3.30 -0.70
N PHE A 121 -6.12 3.26 0.43
CA PHE A 121 -6.39 4.44 1.24
C PHE A 121 -5.11 5.04 1.85
N LEU A 122 -4.18 4.18 2.28
CA LEU A 122 -2.85 4.60 2.72
C LEU A 122 -2.10 5.21 1.54
N ASP A 123 -2.00 4.48 0.43
CA ASP A 123 -1.17 4.88 -0.71
C ASP A 123 -1.65 6.17 -1.38
N TYR A 124 -2.95 6.25 -1.67
CA TYR A 124 -3.54 7.48 -2.19
C TYR A 124 -3.42 8.62 -1.17
N GLY A 125 -3.66 8.35 0.11
CA GLY A 125 -3.51 9.33 1.18
C GLY A 125 -2.09 9.89 1.29
N VAL A 126 -1.06 9.05 1.22
CA VAL A 126 0.35 9.47 1.26
C VAL A 126 0.66 10.34 0.04
N MET A 127 0.26 9.92 -1.16
CA MET A 127 0.42 10.71 -2.39
C MET A 127 -0.27 12.09 -2.27
N ARG A 128 -1.51 12.11 -1.76
CA ARG A 128 -2.27 13.33 -1.51
C ARG A 128 -1.60 14.24 -0.47
N SER A 129 -1.02 13.67 0.57
CA SER A 129 -0.28 14.40 1.59
C SER A 129 0.98 15.05 1.03
N VAL A 130 1.72 14.37 0.15
CA VAL A 130 2.85 14.94 -0.58
C VAL A 130 2.41 16.11 -1.45
N LEU A 131 1.32 15.96 -2.23
CA LEU A 131 0.79 17.01 -3.10
C LEU A 131 0.36 18.28 -2.35
N ARG A 132 -0.03 18.16 -1.08
CA ARG A 132 -0.43 19.30 -0.22
C ARG A 132 0.73 19.94 0.54
N SER A 133 1.86 19.25 0.61
CA SER A 133 2.97 19.66 1.46
C SER A 133 3.78 20.81 0.85
N SER A 134 4.24 21.72 1.71
CA SER A 134 5.19 22.79 1.33
C SER A 134 6.65 22.42 1.62
N TYR A 135 6.87 21.35 2.38
CA TYR A 135 8.16 20.81 2.78
C TYR A 135 8.05 19.29 2.98
N LEU A 136 9.18 18.59 2.87
CA LEU A 136 9.30 17.16 3.17
C LEU A 136 10.01 16.94 4.52
N PRO A 137 9.70 15.84 5.24
CA PRO A 137 8.64 14.85 4.96
C PRO A 137 7.23 15.45 5.07
N PRO A 138 6.23 14.87 4.38
CA PRO A 138 4.85 15.36 4.42
C PRO A 138 4.21 15.17 5.80
N SER A 139 3.14 15.93 6.07
CA SER A 139 2.30 15.73 7.26
C SER A 139 1.60 14.38 7.22
N ASP A 140 1.46 13.76 8.39
CA ASP A 140 0.76 12.50 8.56
C ASP A 140 -0.76 12.68 8.47
N LEU A 141 -1.38 12.01 7.51
CA LEU A 141 -2.80 12.14 7.25
C LEU A 141 -3.67 11.53 8.36
N TRP A 142 -3.17 10.53 9.08
CA TRP A 142 -3.90 9.87 10.17
C TRP A 142 -3.45 10.31 11.56
N PHE A 143 -2.48 11.24 11.65
CA PHE A 143 -1.98 11.70 12.93
C PHE A 143 -1.54 13.17 12.90
N ALA A 144 -2.50 14.08 13.06
CA ALA A 144 -2.30 15.51 12.91
C ALA A 144 -1.16 16.07 13.79
N GLY A 145 -0.39 16.99 13.20
CA GLY A 145 0.82 17.55 13.81
C GLY A 145 2.08 16.68 13.72
N ALA A 146 1.97 15.42 13.27
CA ALA A 146 3.14 14.57 13.01
C ALA A 146 3.53 14.54 11.52
N ARG A 147 4.71 13.95 11.26
CA ARG A 147 5.20 13.61 9.92
C ARG A 147 4.94 12.15 9.62
N ILE A 148 4.71 11.82 8.35
CA ILE A 148 4.55 10.44 7.90
C ILE A 148 5.76 9.60 8.28
N LYS A 149 5.51 8.47 8.93
CA LYS A 149 6.50 7.44 9.27
C LYS A 149 6.39 6.22 8.36
N TYR A 150 6.34 6.45 7.05
CA TYR A 150 6.20 5.41 6.05
C TYR A 150 7.10 5.69 4.82
N HIS A 151 7.38 4.67 4.00
CA HIS A 151 8.13 4.84 2.76
C HIS A 151 7.28 5.64 1.76
N TYR A 152 7.73 6.83 1.36
CA TYR A 152 6.97 7.71 0.48
C TYR A 152 7.71 8.06 -0.83
N GLY A 153 8.88 7.46 -1.11
CA GLY A 153 9.66 7.77 -2.30
C GLY A 153 8.94 7.45 -3.62
N GLY A 154 8.17 6.36 -3.66
CA GLY A 154 7.34 6.01 -4.82
C GLY A 154 6.18 7.00 -4.99
N HIS A 155 5.47 7.32 -3.91
CA HIS A 155 4.40 8.32 -3.89
C HIS A 155 4.90 9.73 -4.21
N LEU A 156 6.14 10.05 -3.84
CA LEU A 156 6.81 11.29 -4.20
C LEU A 156 7.00 11.39 -5.72
N VAL A 157 7.48 10.32 -6.37
CA VAL A 157 7.59 10.28 -7.83
C VAL A 157 6.22 10.43 -8.48
N ALA A 158 5.21 9.69 -8.01
CA ALA A 158 3.83 9.81 -8.52
C ALA A 158 3.25 11.23 -8.33
N ALA A 159 3.54 11.87 -7.20
CA ALA A 159 3.15 13.26 -6.94
C ALA A 159 3.85 14.24 -7.89
N LEU A 160 5.15 14.05 -8.17
CA LEU A 160 5.90 14.88 -9.12
C LEU A 160 5.36 14.71 -10.55
N GLU A 161 5.01 13.49 -10.96
CA GLU A 161 4.35 13.23 -12.25
C GLU A 161 2.99 13.92 -12.34
N THR A 162 2.21 13.86 -11.26
CA THR A 162 0.91 14.57 -11.15
C THR A 162 1.10 16.08 -11.27
N MET A 163 2.12 16.64 -10.62
CA MET A 163 2.45 18.06 -10.70
C MET A 163 2.93 18.48 -12.10
N MET A 164 3.72 17.64 -12.78
CA MET A 164 4.20 17.90 -14.14
C MET A 164 3.07 17.93 -15.16
N THR A 165 2.08 17.04 -15.00
CA THR A 165 0.99 16.88 -15.95
C THR A 165 -0.23 17.75 -15.64
N GLY A 166 -0.40 18.17 -14.39
CA GLY A 166 -1.59 18.89 -13.93
C GLY A 166 -2.86 18.04 -13.93
N ILE A 167 -2.73 16.72 -14.06
CA ILE A 167 -3.86 15.78 -14.06
C ILE A 167 -4.40 15.63 -12.65
N ARG A 168 -5.72 15.43 -12.53
CA ARG A 168 -6.37 15.23 -11.22
C ARG A 168 -5.80 14.00 -10.51
N PRO A 169 -5.49 14.06 -9.20
CA PRO A 169 -4.81 12.97 -8.49
C PRO A 169 -5.51 11.61 -8.60
N SER A 170 -6.84 11.57 -8.62
CA SER A 170 -7.60 10.32 -8.73
C SER A 170 -7.38 9.57 -10.06
N VAL A 171 -7.07 10.30 -11.14
CA VAL A 171 -6.69 9.73 -12.44
C VAL A 171 -5.19 9.45 -12.47
N ALA A 172 -4.39 10.37 -11.92
CA ALA A 172 -2.94 10.27 -11.89
C ALA A 172 -2.45 9.04 -11.09
N TYR A 173 -3.16 8.62 -10.04
CA TYR A 173 -2.85 7.41 -9.26
C TYR A 173 -2.74 6.16 -10.15
N ASN A 174 -3.75 5.89 -10.97
CA ASN A 174 -3.77 4.75 -11.89
C ASN A 174 -2.76 4.91 -13.04
N LEU A 175 -2.51 6.12 -13.52
CA LEU A 175 -1.49 6.38 -14.56
C LEU A 175 -0.06 6.21 -14.04
N ALA A 176 0.22 6.63 -12.81
CA ALA A 176 1.50 6.40 -12.15
C ALA A 176 1.74 4.90 -11.96
N LEU A 177 0.73 4.16 -11.52
CA LEU A 177 0.79 2.70 -11.40
C LEU A 177 1.14 2.02 -12.74
N ALA A 178 0.48 2.42 -13.83
CA ALA A 178 0.82 1.96 -15.17
C ALA A 178 2.23 2.35 -15.60
N GLY A 179 2.68 3.55 -15.22
CA GLY A 179 4.04 4.06 -15.44
C GLY A 179 5.10 3.17 -14.79
N PHE A 180 4.96 2.85 -13.49
CA PHE A 180 5.91 2.00 -12.78
C PHE A 180 5.97 0.57 -13.37
N TYR A 181 4.82 -0.01 -13.74
CA TYR A 181 4.80 -1.31 -14.42
C TYR A 181 5.56 -1.27 -15.76
N ALA A 182 5.32 -0.24 -16.56
CA ALA A 182 5.99 -0.06 -17.84
C ALA A 182 7.50 0.18 -17.70
N MET A 183 7.93 0.92 -16.66
CA MET A 183 9.34 1.09 -16.31
C MET A 183 10.00 -0.24 -15.95
N LEU A 184 9.34 -1.08 -15.14
CA LEU A 184 9.83 -2.41 -14.78
C LEU A 184 10.04 -3.29 -16.02
N LEU A 185 9.06 -3.34 -16.93
CA LEU A 185 9.14 -4.20 -18.10
C LEU A 185 10.13 -3.68 -19.16
N ALA A 186 10.21 -2.37 -19.38
CA ALA A 186 11.21 -1.79 -20.27
C ALA A 186 12.64 -2.04 -19.76
N GLY A 187 12.88 -1.86 -18.46
CA GLY A 187 14.17 -2.20 -17.82
C GLY A 187 14.49 -3.69 -17.89
N THR A 188 13.47 -4.54 -17.73
CA THR A 188 13.60 -6.01 -17.83
C THR A 188 14.01 -6.43 -19.23
N TYR A 189 13.35 -5.87 -20.25
CA TYR A 189 13.67 -6.11 -21.66
C TYR A 189 15.12 -5.75 -21.98
N GLU A 190 15.57 -4.58 -21.51
CA GLU A 190 16.93 -4.10 -21.71
C GLU A 190 17.97 -4.99 -21.01
N LEU A 191 17.77 -5.29 -19.73
CA LEU A 191 18.74 -6.08 -18.97
C LEU A 191 18.80 -7.53 -19.44
N ALA A 192 17.66 -8.21 -19.59
CA ALA A 192 17.63 -9.59 -20.09
C ALA A 192 18.19 -9.66 -21.53
N GLY A 193 17.87 -8.67 -22.37
CA GLY A 193 18.43 -8.56 -23.71
C GLY A 193 19.96 -8.40 -23.70
N ALA A 194 20.49 -7.52 -22.86
CA ALA A 194 21.93 -7.28 -22.74
C ALA A 194 22.69 -8.54 -22.24
N LEU A 195 22.11 -9.28 -21.29
CA LEU A 195 22.65 -10.55 -20.80
C LEU A 195 22.58 -11.66 -21.86
N GLY A 196 21.47 -11.73 -22.60
CA GLY A 196 21.29 -12.66 -23.71
C GLY A 196 22.31 -12.44 -24.82
N ALA A 197 22.48 -11.20 -25.25
CA ALA A 197 23.45 -10.82 -26.29
C ALA A 197 24.89 -11.16 -25.90
N LYS A 198 25.28 -10.90 -24.65
CA LYS A 198 26.62 -11.22 -24.14
C LYS A 198 26.90 -12.73 -24.16
N GLY A 199 25.88 -13.56 -23.90
CA GLY A 199 25.94 -15.02 -24.00
C GLY A 199 25.68 -15.59 -25.40
N GLY A 200 25.81 -14.79 -26.47
CA GLY A 200 25.67 -15.23 -27.86
C GLY A 200 24.23 -15.56 -28.29
N ARG A 201 23.22 -15.00 -27.61
CA ARG A 201 21.80 -15.20 -27.93
C ARG A 201 21.16 -13.94 -28.50
N SER A 202 19.99 -14.10 -29.11
CA SER A 202 19.20 -12.97 -29.60
C SER A 202 18.77 -12.08 -28.43
N ARG A 203 19.21 -10.81 -28.48
CA ARG A 203 18.83 -9.75 -27.52
C ARG A 203 17.31 -9.68 -27.36
N ARG A 204 16.58 -9.65 -28.48
CA ARG A 204 15.12 -9.49 -28.48
C ARG A 204 14.40 -10.69 -27.87
N VAL A 205 14.87 -11.91 -28.14
CA VAL A 205 14.25 -13.13 -27.59
C VAL A 205 14.48 -13.21 -26.08
N ALA A 206 15.71 -12.96 -25.61
CA ALA A 206 15.99 -12.95 -24.18
C ALA A 206 15.23 -11.82 -23.46
N GLY A 207 15.18 -10.63 -24.06
CA GLY A 207 14.39 -9.50 -23.57
C GLY A 207 12.90 -9.82 -23.46
N ALA A 208 12.29 -10.36 -24.53
CA ALA A 208 10.87 -10.70 -24.55
C ALA A 208 10.51 -11.81 -23.55
N LEU A 209 11.34 -12.84 -23.42
CA LEU A 209 11.12 -13.89 -22.42
C LEU A 209 11.32 -13.36 -20.98
N GLY A 210 12.28 -12.44 -20.77
CA GLY A 210 12.42 -11.75 -19.49
C GLY A 210 11.16 -10.98 -19.11
N VAL A 211 10.63 -10.18 -20.05
CA VAL A 211 9.36 -9.46 -19.88
C VAL A 211 8.21 -10.41 -19.58
N TYR A 212 8.13 -11.54 -20.28
CA TYR A 212 7.12 -12.56 -20.02
C TYR A 212 7.23 -13.13 -18.59
N PHE A 213 8.41 -13.59 -18.17
CA PHE A 213 8.57 -14.20 -16.85
C PHE A 213 8.39 -13.21 -15.69
N VAL A 214 8.81 -11.95 -15.87
CA VAL A 214 8.63 -10.91 -14.85
C VAL A 214 7.20 -10.40 -14.84
N GLY A 215 6.64 -10.07 -16.00
CA GLY A 215 5.40 -9.30 -16.11
C GLY A 215 4.12 -10.12 -16.22
N PHE A 216 4.19 -11.39 -16.62
CA PHE A 216 2.99 -12.18 -16.96
C PHE A 216 2.96 -13.62 -16.42
N ALA A 217 4.10 -14.30 -16.35
CA ALA A 217 4.15 -15.68 -15.89
C ALA A 217 3.65 -15.81 -14.43
N GLY A 218 2.80 -16.81 -14.18
CA GLY A 218 2.39 -17.22 -12.84
C GLY A 218 3.09 -18.48 -12.35
N ASN A 219 2.78 -18.85 -11.11
CA ASN A 219 3.30 -20.07 -10.48
C ASN A 219 2.59 -21.34 -11.01
N LEU A 220 2.97 -22.51 -10.48
CA LEU A 220 2.51 -23.79 -10.98
C LEU A 220 1.16 -24.26 -10.42
N LEU A 221 0.44 -23.47 -9.61
CA LEU A 221 -0.83 -23.93 -9.01
C LEU A 221 -1.86 -24.30 -10.06
N ALA A 222 -2.26 -23.32 -10.89
CA ALA A 222 -3.28 -23.51 -11.92
C ALA A 222 -2.94 -24.65 -12.90
N PRO A 223 -1.71 -24.75 -13.47
CA PRO A 223 -1.40 -25.89 -14.34
C PRO A 223 -1.34 -27.23 -13.60
N VAL A 224 -0.99 -27.27 -12.31
CA VAL A 224 -1.06 -28.50 -11.51
C VAL A 224 -2.50 -28.94 -11.29
N VAL A 225 -3.42 -28.01 -11.01
CA VAL A 225 -4.86 -28.32 -10.94
C VAL A 225 -5.34 -28.95 -12.24
N ILE A 226 -5.00 -28.36 -13.40
CA ILE A 226 -5.33 -28.92 -14.73
C ILE A 226 -4.76 -30.33 -14.91
N ALA A 227 -3.50 -30.54 -14.51
CA ALA A 227 -2.84 -31.83 -14.66
C ALA A 227 -3.48 -32.92 -13.80
N ILE A 228 -3.86 -32.60 -12.55
CA ILE A 228 -4.53 -33.51 -11.62
C ILE A 228 -5.88 -33.99 -12.21
N GLU A 229 -6.61 -33.13 -12.90
CA GLU A 229 -7.88 -33.51 -13.55
C GLU A 229 -7.73 -34.59 -14.63
N LYS A 230 -6.52 -34.78 -15.19
CA LYS A 230 -6.25 -35.80 -16.21
C LYS A 230 -5.89 -37.17 -15.59
N ILE A 231 -5.77 -37.27 -14.27
CA ILE A 231 -5.37 -38.49 -13.56
C ILE A 231 -6.61 -39.36 -13.26
N PRO A 232 -6.54 -40.71 -13.37
CA PRO A 232 -7.64 -41.60 -12.97
C PRO A 232 -8.06 -41.41 -11.51
N LYS A 233 -9.38 -41.48 -11.24
CA LYS A 233 -10.00 -41.21 -9.93
C LYS A 233 -9.25 -41.76 -8.69
N PRO A 234 -8.87 -43.05 -8.61
CA PRO A 234 -8.25 -43.59 -7.40
C PRO A 234 -6.90 -42.92 -7.08
N ALA A 235 -6.06 -42.66 -8.09
CA ALA A 235 -4.80 -41.96 -7.90
C ALA A 235 -5.02 -40.45 -7.68
N ARG A 236 -6.02 -39.87 -8.35
CA ARG A 236 -6.35 -38.45 -8.25
C ARG A 236 -6.70 -38.05 -6.82
N GLU A 237 -7.56 -38.79 -6.13
CA GLU A 237 -7.96 -38.43 -4.75
C GLU A 237 -6.80 -38.52 -3.75
N ILE A 238 -5.89 -39.49 -3.93
CA ILE A 238 -4.67 -39.60 -3.11
C ILE A 238 -3.77 -38.39 -3.33
N ILE A 239 -3.54 -38.01 -4.59
CA ILE A 239 -2.70 -36.86 -4.96
C ILE A 239 -3.31 -35.56 -4.45
N ARG A 240 -4.61 -35.35 -4.65
CA ARG A 240 -5.34 -34.17 -4.13
C ARG A 240 -5.17 -34.04 -2.64
N LYS A 241 -5.46 -35.10 -1.88
CA LYS A 241 -5.33 -35.11 -0.41
C LYS A 241 -3.90 -34.82 0.04
N THR A 242 -2.91 -35.36 -0.65
CA THR A 242 -1.48 -35.20 -0.32
C THR A 242 -0.96 -33.79 -0.57
N ILE A 243 -1.40 -33.15 -1.66
CA ILE A 243 -1.02 -31.77 -1.99
C ILE A 243 -1.79 -30.80 -1.09
N ALA A 244 -3.12 -30.96 -1.00
CA ALA A 244 -3.99 -30.07 -0.24
C ALA A 244 -3.62 -30.01 1.25
N SER A 245 -3.16 -31.12 1.85
CA SER A 245 -2.75 -31.14 3.27
C SER A 245 -1.51 -30.31 3.59
N GLN A 246 -0.73 -29.90 2.58
CA GLN A 246 0.49 -29.11 2.73
C GLN A 246 0.32 -27.63 2.37
N LEU A 247 -0.88 -27.23 1.92
CA LEU A 247 -1.19 -25.87 1.50
C LEU A 247 -2.08 -25.18 2.54
N HIS A 248 -2.12 -23.86 2.49
CA HIS A 248 -3.19 -23.12 3.16
C HIS A 248 -4.55 -23.52 2.59
N ARG A 249 -5.61 -23.35 3.39
CA ARG A 249 -6.98 -23.72 3.00
C ARG A 249 -7.42 -23.10 1.68
N ASN A 250 -7.08 -21.84 1.42
CA ASN A 250 -7.46 -21.16 0.16
C ASN A 250 -6.75 -21.77 -1.06
N ALA A 251 -5.42 -21.88 -1.05
CA ALA A 251 -4.68 -22.54 -2.14
C ALA A 251 -5.04 -24.03 -2.33
N ALA A 252 -5.55 -24.70 -1.29
CA ALA A 252 -6.02 -26.08 -1.36
C ALA A 252 -7.39 -26.23 -2.04
N LYS A 253 -8.26 -25.20 -2.03
CA LYS A 253 -9.60 -25.23 -2.64
C LYS A 253 -9.57 -25.68 -4.11
N PRO A 254 -8.82 -25.03 -5.02
CA PRO A 254 -8.81 -25.42 -6.42
C PRO A 254 -8.15 -26.79 -6.65
N ILE A 255 -7.28 -27.25 -5.75
CA ILE A 255 -6.70 -28.60 -5.83
C ILE A 255 -7.77 -29.67 -5.57
N VAL A 256 -8.64 -29.44 -4.60
CA VAL A 256 -9.68 -30.41 -4.20
C VAL A 256 -10.88 -30.36 -5.16
N SER A 257 -11.35 -29.16 -5.47
CA SER A 257 -12.61 -28.92 -6.19
C SER A 257 -12.45 -28.70 -7.69
N GLY A 258 -11.21 -28.49 -8.16
CA GLY A 258 -10.90 -28.20 -9.56
C GLY A 258 -10.90 -26.71 -9.89
N LEU A 259 -10.66 -26.39 -11.16
CA LEU A 259 -10.48 -25.01 -11.64
C LEU A 259 -11.72 -24.11 -11.52
N SER A 260 -12.93 -24.66 -11.37
CA SER A 260 -14.14 -23.84 -11.22
C SER A 260 -14.16 -23.03 -9.94
N GLU A 261 -13.44 -23.50 -8.91
CA GLU A 261 -13.27 -22.83 -7.62
C GLU A 261 -11.93 -22.06 -7.54
N PHE A 262 -11.25 -21.85 -8.68
CA PHE A 262 -9.98 -21.13 -8.70
C PHE A 262 -10.21 -19.62 -8.65
N GLU A 263 -9.68 -18.99 -7.60
CA GLU A 263 -9.65 -17.54 -7.46
C GLU A 263 -8.24 -17.00 -7.72
N TYR A 264 -8.14 -15.79 -8.25
CA TYR A 264 -6.83 -15.19 -8.57
C TYR A 264 -5.96 -14.94 -7.31
N TRP A 265 -6.56 -14.93 -6.12
CA TRP A 265 -5.90 -14.81 -4.81
C TRP A 265 -5.30 -16.12 -4.29
N ASP A 266 -5.77 -17.27 -4.75
CA ASP A 266 -5.37 -18.59 -4.23
C ASP A 266 -3.85 -18.83 -4.36
N VAL A 267 -3.23 -18.22 -5.37
CA VAL A 267 -1.80 -18.34 -5.67
C VAL A 267 -0.90 -17.65 -4.66
N LEU A 268 -1.42 -16.72 -3.85
CA LEU A 268 -0.64 -15.99 -2.85
C LEU A 268 -0.50 -16.75 -1.53
N GLN A 269 -1.55 -17.45 -1.14
CA GLN A 269 -1.64 -18.08 0.17
C GLN A 269 -1.23 -19.54 0.04
N MET A 270 -0.07 -19.83 -0.55
CA MET A 270 0.39 -21.22 -0.67
C MET A 270 0.84 -21.81 0.67
N MET A 271 1.22 -20.95 1.60
CA MET A 271 1.77 -21.31 2.90
C MET A 271 0.96 -20.67 4.03
N PRO A 272 0.76 -21.35 5.17
CA PRO A 272 0.06 -20.78 6.31
C PRO A 272 0.69 -19.46 6.78
N ASN A 273 -0.12 -18.47 7.13
CA ASN A 273 0.31 -17.17 7.69
C ASN A 273 1.41 -16.46 6.87
N THR A 274 1.44 -16.63 5.55
CA THR A 274 2.40 -15.93 4.68
C THR A 274 1.75 -15.66 3.31
N LEU A 275 2.29 -14.69 2.59
CA LEU A 275 1.86 -14.31 1.25
C LEU A 275 3.07 -14.37 0.31
N THR A 276 2.90 -15.00 -0.85
CA THR A 276 3.98 -15.22 -1.84
C THR A 276 3.66 -14.50 -3.14
N PRO A 277 3.78 -13.17 -3.18
CA PRO A 277 3.46 -12.38 -4.36
C PRO A 277 4.46 -12.60 -5.47
N PHE A 278 3.96 -12.41 -6.68
CA PHE A 278 4.75 -12.29 -7.89
C PHE A 278 4.15 -11.14 -8.72
N PRO A 279 4.89 -10.54 -9.66
CA PRO A 279 4.55 -9.21 -10.15
C PRO A 279 3.16 -9.13 -10.77
N LEU A 280 2.76 -10.06 -11.66
CA LEU A 280 1.44 -9.96 -12.30
C LEU A 280 0.30 -9.90 -11.27
N PHE A 281 0.35 -10.71 -10.20
CA PHE A 281 -0.64 -10.64 -9.13
C PHE A 281 -0.71 -9.22 -8.53
N ALA A 282 0.45 -8.66 -8.13
CA ALA A 282 0.50 -7.36 -7.48
C ALA A 282 0.01 -6.24 -8.40
N TRP A 283 0.40 -6.28 -9.68
CA TRP A 283 -0.04 -5.30 -10.67
C TRP A 283 -1.54 -5.44 -11.04
N LEU A 284 -2.10 -6.65 -11.03
CA LEU A 284 -3.55 -6.83 -11.18
C LEU A 284 -4.32 -6.32 -9.96
N HIS A 285 -3.76 -6.48 -8.76
CA HIS A 285 -4.35 -5.97 -7.53
C HIS A 285 -4.45 -4.43 -7.53
N GLY A 286 -3.43 -3.75 -8.07
CA GLY A 286 -3.56 -2.36 -8.48
C GLY A 286 -3.34 -1.31 -7.38
N GLU A 287 -2.49 -1.59 -6.40
CA GLU A 287 -2.08 -0.64 -5.36
C GLU A 287 -0.77 0.09 -5.70
N LEU A 288 -0.63 1.37 -5.34
CA LEU A 288 0.61 2.15 -5.57
C LEU A 288 1.65 1.93 -4.45
N HIS A 289 1.62 0.74 -3.84
CA HIS A 289 2.37 0.44 -2.63
C HIS A 289 3.89 0.51 -2.83
N ALA A 290 4.61 0.74 -1.73
CA ALA A 290 6.08 0.86 -1.71
C ALA A 290 6.80 -0.30 -2.43
N HIS A 291 6.37 -1.53 -2.18
CA HIS A 291 6.99 -2.74 -2.75
C HIS A 291 6.77 -2.88 -4.27
N MET A 292 5.77 -2.21 -4.84
CA MET A 292 5.49 -2.20 -6.28
C MET A 292 6.27 -1.10 -6.98
N THR A 293 6.19 0.12 -6.42
CA THR A 293 6.87 1.31 -6.96
C THR A 293 8.40 1.21 -6.87
N SER A 294 8.94 0.41 -5.95
CA SER A 294 10.39 0.18 -5.81
C SER A 294 10.99 -0.72 -6.91
N THR A 295 10.18 -1.59 -7.54
CA THR A 295 10.69 -2.63 -8.45
C THR A 295 11.49 -2.12 -9.66
N PRO A 296 11.15 -0.99 -10.32
CA PRO A 296 11.97 -0.47 -11.42
C PRO A 296 13.32 0.08 -10.92
N PHE A 297 13.37 0.64 -9.72
CA PHE A 297 14.58 1.19 -9.12
C PHE A 297 15.50 0.08 -8.59
N LEU A 298 14.95 -0.99 -8.02
CA LEU A 298 15.69 -2.22 -7.75
C LEU A 298 16.37 -2.71 -9.03
N LEU A 299 15.63 -2.79 -10.14
CA LEU A 299 16.18 -3.25 -11.40
C LEU A 299 17.26 -2.32 -11.98
N LEU A 300 17.13 -1.01 -11.75
CA LEU A 300 18.19 -0.05 -12.07
C LEU A 300 19.48 -0.33 -11.27
N VAL A 301 19.38 -0.66 -9.97
CA VAL A 301 20.54 -1.11 -9.18
C VAL A 301 21.18 -2.35 -9.80
N VAL A 302 20.39 -3.35 -10.19
CA VAL A 302 20.89 -4.57 -10.86
C VAL A 302 21.58 -4.24 -12.19
N ALA A 303 21.04 -3.31 -12.98
CA ALA A 303 21.64 -2.88 -14.23
C ALA A 303 22.99 -2.17 -14.01
N VAL A 304 23.08 -1.31 -12.98
CA VAL A 304 24.34 -0.67 -12.58
C VAL A 304 25.35 -1.72 -12.11
N CYS A 305 24.91 -2.75 -11.38
CA CYS A 305 25.73 -3.90 -11.01
C CYS A 305 26.27 -4.63 -12.25
N TYR A 306 25.44 -4.87 -13.26
CA TYR A 306 25.91 -5.48 -14.51
C TYR A 306 26.86 -4.57 -15.30
N ALA A 307 26.65 -3.25 -15.28
CA ALA A 307 27.56 -2.29 -15.89
C ALA A 307 28.94 -2.30 -15.21
N TYR A 308 28.97 -2.36 -13.87
CA TYR A 308 30.21 -2.55 -13.11
C TYR A 308 30.85 -3.90 -13.43
N TYR A 309 30.07 -4.99 -13.47
CA TYR A 309 30.55 -6.35 -13.75
C TYR A 309 31.29 -6.45 -15.09
N GLN A 310 30.83 -5.70 -16.10
CA GLN A 310 31.45 -5.64 -17.43
C GLN A 310 32.66 -4.69 -17.51
N THR A 311 32.93 -3.90 -16.47
CA THR A 311 33.99 -2.89 -16.51
C THR A 311 35.33 -3.54 -16.14
N PRO A 312 36.32 -3.53 -17.05
CA PRO A 312 37.61 -4.19 -16.82
C PRO A 312 38.43 -3.49 -15.74
N GLU A 313 39.39 -4.22 -15.18
CA GLU A 313 40.32 -3.72 -14.16
C GLU A 313 41.08 -2.47 -14.60
N SER A 314 41.46 -2.40 -15.89
CA SER A 314 42.17 -1.27 -16.49
C SER A 314 41.42 0.06 -16.35
N ASN A 315 40.09 0.04 -16.23
CA ASN A 315 39.28 1.23 -16.03
C ASN A 315 38.90 1.45 -14.56
N ARG A 316 39.93 1.60 -13.72
CA ARG A 316 39.78 1.82 -12.27
C ARG A 316 38.92 3.03 -11.92
N ARG A 317 39.05 4.15 -12.65
CA ARG A 317 38.27 5.38 -12.39
C ARG A 317 36.77 5.14 -12.55
N GLN A 318 36.37 4.46 -13.63
CA GLN A 318 34.96 4.14 -13.85
C GLN A 318 34.43 3.19 -12.77
N ARG A 319 35.21 2.18 -12.37
CA ARG A 319 34.83 1.27 -11.28
C ARG A 319 34.67 1.98 -9.93
N LEU A 320 35.57 2.90 -9.59
CA LEU A 320 35.41 3.75 -8.40
C LEU A 320 34.16 4.63 -8.49
N SER A 321 33.83 5.16 -9.66
CA SER A 321 32.60 5.96 -9.83
C SER A 321 31.33 5.14 -9.58
N PHE A 322 31.32 3.85 -9.92
CA PHE A 322 30.19 2.97 -9.55
C PHE A 322 30.07 2.81 -8.02
N VAL A 323 31.18 2.54 -7.33
CA VAL A 323 31.20 2.32 -5.87
C VAL A 323 30.87 3.60 -5.09
N LEU A 324 31.39 4.76 -5.52
CA LEU A 324 31.28 6.01 -4.79
C LEU A 324 30.07 6.86 -5.20
N LEU A 325 29.47 6.60 -6.37
CA LEU A 325 28.38 7.43 -6.91
C LEU A 325 27.19 6.60 -7.38
N ALA A 326 27.36 5.70 -8.36
CA ALA A 326 26.21 5.04 -8.98
C ALA A 326 25.46 4.08 -8.05
N PHE A 327 26.17 3.23 -7.29
CA PHE A 327 25.54 2.35 -6.30
C PHE A 327 24.87 3.15 -5.19
N PRO A 328 25.53 4.14 -4.54
CA PRO A 328 24.87 4.94 -3.52
C PRO A 328 23.65 5.70 -4.03
N LEU A 329 23.70 6.35 -5.21
CA LEU A 329 22.55 7.11 -5.73
C LEU A 329 21.35 6.20 -6.02
N THR A 330 21.58 5.06 -6.68
CA THR A 330 20.49 4.16 -7.08
C THR A 330 19.92 3.39 -5.90
N ALA A 331 20.76 2.82 -5.03
CA ALA A 331 20.30 2.09 -3.85
C ALA A 331 19.81 3.02 -2.73
N GLY A 332 20.38 4.23 -2.61
CA GLY A 332 19.89 5.28 -1.71
C GLY A 332 18.50 5.76 -2.07
N PHE A 333 18.22 5.95 -3.36
CA PHE A 333 16.85 6.24 -3.81
C PHE A 333 15.91 5.03 -3.62
N SER A 334 16.40 3.80 -3.85
CA SER A 334 15.61 2.59 -3.57
C SER A 334 15.18 2.49 -2.10
N LEU A 335 16.05 2.89 -1.15
CA LEU A 335 15.73 2.95 0.29
C LEU A 335 14.59 3.94 0.61
N LEU A 336 14.48 5.05 -0.14
CA LEU A 336 13.35 6.00 -0.01
C LEU A 336 12.03 5.41 -0.52
N THR A 337 12.10 4.56 -1.56
CA THR A 337 10.91 3.91 -2.14
C THR A 337 10.41 2.74 -1.30
N ASP A 338 11.32 1.89 -0.82
CA ASP A 338 11.02 0.76 0.05
C ASP A 338 12.27 0.37 0.85
N ALA A 339 12.29 0.67 2.16
CA ALA A 339 13.45 0.35 2.98
C ALA A 339 13.64 -1.15 3.17
N LEU A 340 12.56 -1.93 3.13
CA LEU A 340 12.60 -3.37 3.28
C LEU A 340 13.17 -4.07 2.02
N SER A 341 13.26 -3.36 0.89
CA SER A 341 14.01 -3.81 -0.29
C SER A 341 15.52 -3.57 -0.21
N THR A 342 15.97 -2.72 0.72
CA THR A 342 17.38 -2.34 0.85
C THR A 342 18.31 -3.54 1.05
N PRO A 343 17.99 -4.55 1.89
CA PRO A 343 18.83 -5.75 2.03
C PRO A 343 19.08 -6.48 0.70
N SER A 344 18.09 -6.55 -0.19
CA SER A 344 18.26 -7.15 -1.51
C SER A 344 19.20 -6.33 -2.40
N THR A 345 19.12 -5.00 -2.36
CA THR A 345 20.03 -4.11 -3.12
C THR A 345 21.48 -4.20 -2.61
N ILE A 346 21.68 -4.20 -1.29
CA ILE A 346 23.00 -4.34 -0.66
C ILE A 346 23.58 -5.72 -0.99
N GLY A 347 22.77 -6.77 -0.86
CA GLY A 347 23.17 -8.14 -1.15
C GLY A 347 23.66 -8.32 -2.58
N ILE A 348 22.94 -7.76 -3.57
CA ILE A 348 23.37 -7.89 -4.97
C ILE A 348 24.60 -7.04 -5.31
N ILE A 349 24.77 -5.88 -4.67
CA ILE A 349 26.01 -5.07 -4.80
C ILE A 349 27.20 -5.86 -4.24
N TRP A 350 27.05 -6.47 -3.06
CA TRP A 350 28.08 -7.31 -2.46
C TRP A 350 28.43 -8.51 -3.34
N LEU A 351 27.44 -9.25 -3.83
CA LEU A 351 27.65 -10.35 -4.76
C LEU A 351 28.37 -9.87 -6.03
N THR A 352 27.97 -8.72 -6.57
CA THR A 352 28.60 -8.15 -7.77
C THR A 352 30.08 -7.80 -7.53
N LEU A 353 30.40 -7.17 -6.39
CA LEU A 353 31.78 -6.86 -6.02
C LEU A 353 32.61 -8.13 -5.79
N THR A 354 32.00 -9.17 -5.22
CA THR A 354 32.64 -10.46 -4.97
C THR A 354 32.93 -11.21 -6.26
N PHE A 355 31.96 -11.29 -7.17
CA PHE A 355 32.02 -12.15 -8.37
C PHE A 355 32.44 -11.43 -9.65
N SER A 356 32.64 -10.11 -9.63
CA SER A 356 33.16 -9.40 -10.80
C SER A 356 34.50 -10.00 -11.25
N PRO A 357 34.72 -10.18 -12.58
CA PRO A 357 35.99 -10.68 -13.11
C PRO A 357 37.18 -9.82 -12.64
N ALA A 358 37.00 -8.49 -12.63
CA ALA A 358 37.97 -7.58 -12.05
C ALA A 358 37.91 -7.65 -10.52
N ALA A 359 39.01 -8.09 -9.90
CA ALA A 359 39.06 -8.28 -8.45
C ALA A 359 38.75 -6.97 -7.69
N PRO A 360 37.97 -7.01 -6.59
CA PRO A 360 37.63 -5.80 -5.83
C PRO A 360 38.85 -5.15 -5.17
N SER A 361 39.89 -5.92 -4.87
CA SER A 361 41.16 -5.45 -4.30
C SER A 361 41.88 -4.40 -5.15
N THR A 362 41.67 -4.41 -6.46
CA THR A 362 42.27 -3.47 -7.41
C THR A 362 41.73 -2.03 -7.26
N LEU A 363 40.65 -1.86 -6.50
CA LEU A 363 40.12 -0.55 -6.11
C LEU A 363 40.85 0.06 -4.92
N LEU A 364 41.57 -0.75 -4.14
CA LEU A 364 42.31 -0.26 -2.97
C LEU A 364 43.45 0.68 -3.38
N PRO A 365 43.81 1.67 -2.53
CA PRO A 365 45.02 2.45 -2.73
C PRO A 365 46.26 1.55 -2.71
N ASN A 366 47.27 1.85 -3.55
CA ASN A 366 48.50 1.04 -3.68
C ASN A 366 49.18 0.77 -2.33
N ARG A 367 49.14 1.73 -1.38
CA ARG A 367 49.71 1.57 -0.03
C ARG A 367 48.98 0.50 0.79
N VAL A 368 47.65 0.49 0.73
CA VAL A 368 46.80 -0.49 1.43
C VAL A 368 46.98 -1.87 0.82
N TRP A 369 47.02 -1.93 -0.51
CA TRP A 369 47.31 -3.18 -1.22
C TRP A 369 48.69 -3.74 -0.85
N ALA A 370 49.73 -2.90 -0.87
CA ALA A 370 51.08 -3.29 -0.48
C ALA A 370 51.12 -3.83 0.96
N TRP A 371 50.49 -3.14 1.92
CA TRP A 371 50.39 -3.60 3.31
C TRP A 371 49.64 -4.94 3.44
N MET A 372 48.48 -5.10 2.79
CA MET A 372 47.72 -6.37 2.79
C MET A 372 48.50 -7.51 2.14
N SER A 373 49.32 -7.21 1.13
CA SER A 373 50.18 -8.19 0.47
C SER A 373 51.45 -8.53 1.25
N ALA A 374 51.91 -7.64 2.13
CA ALA A 374 53.09 -7.81 2.98
C ALA A 374 52.81 -8.57 4.30
N THR A 375 51.55 -8.63 4.73
CA THR A 375 51.10 -9.42 5.89
C THR A 375 50.96 -10.91 5.59
N VAL A 376 51.20 -11.35 4.35
CA VAL A 376 51.49 -12.75 4.01
C VAL A 376 52.98 -12.96 4.18
N SER A 377 53.38 -13.93 4.99
CA SER A 377 54.79 -14.06 5.38
C SER A 377 55.68 -14.39 4.16
N PRO A 378 56.91 -13.87 4.08
CA PRO A 378 57.88 -14.27 3.06
C PRO A 378 58.23 -15.76 3.07
N SER A 379 58.05 -16.47 4.19
CA SER A 379 58.24 -17.92 4.30
C SER A 379 57.19 -18.74 3.54
N GLU A 380 56.04 -18.15 3.19
CA GLU A 380 55.02 -18.79 2.37
C GLU A 380 55.29 -18.66 0.86
N ARG A 381 56.36 -17.97 0.42
CA ARG A 381 56.63 -17.80 -1.02
C ARG A 381 57.44 -18.93 -1.67
N TRP A 382 58.03 -19.86 -0.90
CA TRP A 382 58.91 -20.90 -1.46
C TRP A 382 58.58 -22.36 -1.07
N GLU A 383 57.59 -22.61 -0.21
CA GLU A 383 57.10 -23.98 0.10
C GLU A 383 55.68 -24.29 -0.43
N ILE A 384 55.04 -23.38 -1.18
CA ILE A 384 53.73 -23.61 -1.82
C ILE A 384 53.91 -24.19 -3.23
N ALA A 385 54.66 -25.29 -3.34
CA ALA A 385 54.63 -26.14 -4.53
C ALA A 385 53.65 -27.31 -4.34
N ASP A 386 53.44 -27.77 -3.10
CA ASP A 386 52.56 -28.91 -2.81
C ASP A 386 51.16 -28.52 -2.28
N ASP A 387 50.93 -27.27 -1.88
CA ASP A 387 49.66 -26.85 -1.25
C ASP A 387 48.95 -25.70 -1.98
N ALA A 388 48.79 -25.86 -3.30
CA ALA A 388 48.04 -24.94 -4.18
C ALA A 388 46.61 -24.63 -3.67
N LYS A 389 46.05 -25.47 -2.80
CA LYS A 389 44.73 -25.30 -2.19
C LYS A 389 44.71 -24.21 -1.10
N ALA A 390 45.76 -24.09 -0.29
CA ALA A 390 45.82 -23.10 0.80
C ALA A 390 45.88 -21.66 0.25
N GLY A 391 46.64 -21.43 -0.83
CA GLY A 391 46.73 -20.11 -1.48
C GLY A 391 45.42 -19.64 -2.13
N TRP A 392 44.62 -20.57 -2.66
CA TRP A 392 43.30 -20.25 -3.22
C TRP A 392 42.30 -19.81 -2.15
N VAL A 393 42.27 -20.49 -1.00
CA VAL A 393 41.39 -20.15 0.13
C VAL A 393 41.67 -18.74 0.65
N TRP A 394 42.94 -18.38 0.84
CA TRP A 394 43.32 -17.03 1.28
C TRP A 394 42.99 -15.95 0.25
N THR A 395 43.14 -16.25 -1.04
CA THR A 395 42.76 -15.34 -2.13
C THR A 395 41.25 -15.09 -2.12
N GLU A 396 40.46 -16.14 -1.89
CA GLU A 396 39.01 -16.05 -1.81
C GLU A 396 38.55 -15.27 -0.57
N PHE A 397 39.13 -15.56 0.60
CA PHE A 397 38.86 -14.83 1.84
C PHE A 397 39.13 -13.33 1.67
N ARG A 398 40.26 -12.96 1.06
CA ARG A 398 40.61 -11.56 0.78
C ARG A 398 39.61 -10.89 -0.15
N ARG A 399 39.20 -11.57 -1.22
CA ARG A 399 38.20 -11.05 -2.18
C ARG A 399 36.88 -10.75 -1.47
N ILE A 400 36.40 -11.68 -0.65
CA ILE A 400 35.16 -11.51 0.14
C ILE A 400 35.32 -10.38 1.15
N ALA A 401 36.42 -10.34 1.91
CA ALA A 401 36.68 -9.32 2.91
C ALA A 401 36.72 -7.90 2.30
N VAL A 402 37.43 -7.72 1.18
CA VAL A 402 37.46 -6.42 0.48
C VAL A 402 36.09 -6.07 -0.07
N ALA A 403 35.35 -7.03 -0.63
CA ALA A 403 33.99 -6.79 -1.10
C ALA A 403 33.07 -6.32 0.04
N ILE A 404 33.16 -6.94 1.23
CA ILE A 404 32.41 -6.52 2.43
C ILE A 404 32.75 -5.07 2.82
N VAL A 405 34.03 -4.71 2.87
CA VAL A 405 34.46 -3.34 3.22
C VAL A 405 33.93 -2.32 2.20
N LEU A 406 34.06 -2.61 0.90
CA LEU A 406 33.54 -1.73 -0.16
C LEU A 406 32.01 -1.62 -0.10
N THR A 407 31.29 -2.72 0.15
CA THR A 407 29.86 -2.67 0.40
C THR A 407 29.53 -1.82 1.63
N GLY A 408 30.31 -1.92 2.71
CA GLY A 408 30.15 -1.07 3.90
C GLY A 408 30.27 0.43 3.59
N ILE A 409 31.21 0.80 2.72
CA ILE A 409 31.33 2.19 2.21
C ILE A 409 30.08 2.58 1.42
N VAL A 410 29.60 1.71 0.53
CA VAL A 410 28.36 1.95 -0.23
C VAL A 410 27.18 2.14 0.71
N VAL A 411 27.03 1.30 1.74
CA VAL A 411 25.96 1.40 2.75
C VAL A 411 26.02 2.72 3.51
N ALA A 412 27.21 3.17 3.91
CA ALA A 412 27.37 4.47 4.56
C ALA A 412 26.89 5.61 3.65
N LEU A 413 27.23 5.55 2.35
CA LEU A 413 26.79 6.56 1.38
C LEU A 413 25.29 6.48 1.06
N ILE A 414 24.70 5.27 1.03
CA ILE A 414 23.24 5.05 0.93
C ILE A 414 22.54 5.77 2.07
N ILE A 415 23.01 5.59 3.31
CA ILE A 415 22.46 6.25 4.50
C ILE A 415 22.60 7.77 4.39
N VAL A 416 23.75 8.28 3.92
CA VAL A 416 23.94 9.73 3.71
C VAL A 416 22.93 10.29 2.70
N ILE A 417 22.72 9.60 1.58
CA ILE A 417 21.79 10.03 0.52
C ILE A 417 20.34 10.04 1.01
N ALA A 418 19.98 9.12 1.90
CA ALA A 418 18.64 9.00 2.48
C ALA A 418 18.54 9.58 3.90
N ALA A 419 19.52 10.36 4.38
CA ALA A 419 19.69 10.63 5.82
C ALA A 419 18.46 11.21 6.51
N PRO A 420 17.77 12.24 5.98
CA PRO A 420 16.55 12.75 6.62
C PRO A 420 15.45 11.70 6.76
N PHE A 421 15.34 10.78 5.81
CA PHE A 421 14.36 9.69 5.83
C PHE A 421 14.81 8.59 6.79
N PHE A 422 16.07 8.18 6.70
CA PHE A 422 16.63 7.13 7.55
C PHE A 422 16.51 7.50 9.03
N LEU A 423 16.86 8.73 9.41
CA LEU A 423 16.82 9.20 10.79
C LEU A 423 15.40 9.34 11.35
N ASN A 424 14.42 9.71 10.52
CA ASN A 424 13.05 9.97 10.98
C ASN A 424 12.15 8.72 10.90
N THR A 425 12.34 7.87 9.88
CA THR A 425 11.44 6.76 9.57
C THR A 425 12.05 5.41 9.89
N VAL A 426 13.34 5.19 9.55
CA VAL A 426 13.97 3.86 9.64
C VAL A 426 14.58 3.61 11.01
N SER A 427 15.41 4.53 11.52
CA SER A 427 16.09 4.34 12.82
C SER A 427 15.15 4.40 14.03
N GLY A 428 13.94 4.95 13.85
CA GLY A 428 12.89 4.97 14.87
C GLY A 428 11.98 3.75 14.87
N ALA A 429 12.11 2.84 13.90
CA ALA A 429 11.29 1.64 13.81
C ALA A 429 11.76 0.59 14.83
N LYS A 430 10.84 0.01 15.61
CA LYS A 430 11.10 -1.09 16.56
C LYS A 430 11.20 -2.43 15.84
N GLU A 431 12.05 -2.49 14.81
CA GLU A 431 12.28 -3.70 14.04
C GLU A 431 13.45 -4.47 14.65
N SER A 432 13.26 -5.78 14.86
CA SER A 432 14.32 -6.68 15.33
C SER A 432 14.46 -7.87 14.38
N ILE A 433 15.67 -8.38 14.22
CA ILE A 433 15.87 -9.61 13.44
C ILE A 433 15.54 -10.80 14.35
N ALA A 434 14.59 -11.62 13.92
CA ALA A 434 14.14 -12.80 14.65
C ALA A 434 14.34 -14.08 13.84
N LEU A 435 14.42 -15.21 14.55
CA LEU A 435 14.58 -16.54 13.96
C LEU A 435 13.23 -17.19 13.64
N VAL A 436 13.13 -17.81 12.46
CA VAL A 436 11.95 -18.58 12.06
C VAL A 436 11.96 -19.93 12.77
N SER A 437 10.90 -20.21 13.54
CA SER A 437 10.69 -21.50 14.19
C SER A 437 10.51 -22.61 13.16
N SER A 438 10.93 -23.84 13.50
CA SER A 438 10.84 -24.99 12.59
C SER A 438 9.40 -25.26 12.09
N ALA A 439 8.39 -25.02 12.93
CA ALA A 439 6.98 -25.19 12.59
C ALA A 439 6.47 -24.18 11.54
N ASN A 440 7.13 -23.02 11.41
CA ASN A 440 6.74 -21.94 10.49
C ASN A 440 7.59 -21.91 9.21
N ARG A 441 8.45 -22.92 8.99
CA ARG A 441 9.27 -23.06 7.77
C ARG A 441 8.45 -23.63 6.61
N SER A 442 8.91 -23.37 5.38
CA SER A 442 8.16 -23.71 4.18
C SER A 442 8.13 -25.22 3.94
N GLY A 443 6.96 -25.76 3.61
CA GLY A 443 6.82 -27.14 3.14
C GLY A 443 7.42 -27.35 1.74
N LEU A 444 7.71 -28.60 1.38
CA LEU A 444 8.29 -28.92 0.06
C LEU A 444 7.31 -28.61 -1.09
N THR A 445 6.04 -28.99 -0.93
CA THR A 445 5.00 -28.78 -1.94
C THR A 445 4.80 -27.32 -2.30
N PRO A 446 4.57 -26.38 -1.35
CA PRO A 446 4.43 -24.97 -1.71
C PRO A 446 5.70 -24.41 -2.37
N LEU A 447 6.91 -24.77 -1.91
CA LEU A 447 8.14 -24.32 -2.57
C LEU A 447 8.25 -24.78 -4.03
N LEU A 448 7.86 -26.02 -4.32
CA LEU A 448 7.83 -26.55 -5.69
C LEU A 448 6.75 -25.89 -6.54
N LEU A 449 5.58 -25.56 -5.98
CA LEU A 449 4.53 -24.85 -6.71
C LEU A 449 4.94 -23.41 -7.03
N ILE A 450 5.59 -22.71 -6.09
CA ILE A 450 6.03 -21.32 -6.27
C ILE A 450 7.22 -21.25 -7.23
N HIS A 451 8.27 -22.05 -6.96
CA HIS A 451 9.57 -21.90 -7.63
C HIS A 451 9.85 -22.96 -8.69
N GLY A 452 8.96 -23.94 -8.88
CA GLY A 452 9.19 -25.08 -9.76
C GLY A 452 9.47 -24.70 -11.21
N VAL A 453 8.88 -23.61 -11.72
CA VAL A 453 9.19 -23.08 -13.06
C VAL A 453 10.68 -22.72 -13.18
N PHE A 454 11.23 -22.04 -12.18
CA PHE A 454 12.61 -21.61 -12.16
C PHE A 454 13.55 -22.79 -11.96
N LEU A 455 13.20 -23.72 -11.07
CA LEU A 455 13.96 -24.96 -10.88
C LEU A 455 14.03 -25.80 -12.14
N ALA A 456 12.93 -25.89 -12.90
CA ALA A 456 12.88 -26.59 -14.19
C ALA A 456 13.81 -25.99 -15.26
N ILE A 457 14.20 -24.71 -15.10
CA ILE A 457 15.16 -24.02 -15.99
C ILE A 457 16.58 -24.09 -15.42
N PHE A 458 16.74 -23.77 -14.13
CA PHE A 458 18.06 -23.63 -13.50
C PHE A 458 18.73 -24.97 -13.26
N VAL A 459 18.00 -26.00 -12.84
CA VAL A 459 18.60 -27.31 -12.57
C VAL A 459 19.26 -27.91 -13.83
N PRO A 460 18.58 -27.97 -15.00
CA PRO A 460 19.24 -28.44 -16.23
C PRO A 460 20.41 -27.57 -16.67
N TYR A 461 20.29 -26.24 -16.52
CA TYR A 461 21.35 -25.30 -16.88
C TYR A 461 22.62 -25.49 -16.02
N LEU A 462 22.47 -25.47 -14.69
CA LEU A 462 23.56 -25.67 -13.74
C LEU A 462 24.15 -27.08 -13.87
N SER A 463 23.31 -28.09 -14.06
CA SER A 463 23.77 -29.47 -14.30
C SER A 463 24.60 -29.59 -15.57
N SER A 464 24.20 -28.90 -16.65
CA SER A 464 24.98 -28.88 -17.89
C SER A 464 26.33 -28.18 -17.70
N ALA A 465 26.36 -27.06 -16.97
CA ALA A 465 27.58 -26.32 -16.67
C ALA A 465 28.55 -27.12 -15.77
N LEU A 466 28.03 -27.82 -14.77
CA LEU A 466 28.81 -28.71 -13.89
C LEU A 466 29.34 -29.94 -14.63
N ARG A 467 28.56 -30.53 -15.55
CA ARG A 467 29.02 -31.69 -16.33
C ARG A 467 30.25 -31.37 -17.18
N LEU A 468 30.34 -30.15 -17.71
CA LEU A 468 31.52 -29.67 -18.42
C LEU A 468 32.74 -29.48 -17.50
N ASP A 469 32.56 -29.53 -16.17
CA ASP A 469 33.64 -29.41 -15.17
C ASP A 469 34.00 -30.74 -14.48
N LEU A 470 33.10 -31.72 -14.48
CA LEU A 470 33.34 -33.06 -13.90
C LEU A 470 34.44 -33.85 -14.62
N ASP A 471 34.87 -33.40 -15.80
CA ASP A 471 36.06 -33.87 -16.53
C ASP A 471 37.35 -33.09 -16.14
N GLY A 472 37.27 -32.21 -15.13
CA GLY A 472 38.31 -31.31 -14.63
C GLY A 472 38.44 -31.26 -13.09
N THR A 473 38.28 -30.08 -12.48
CA THR A 473 38.70 -29.77 -11.08
C THR A 473 37.80 -30.37 -10.00
N LEU A 474 36.50 -30.55 -10.27
CA LEU A 474 35.53 -31.10 -9.31
C LEU A 474 35.27 -32.58 -9.60
N SER A 475 35.74 -33.49 -8.75
CA SER A 475 35.46 -34.92 -8.94
C SER A 475 33.97 -35.23 -8.69
N LYS A 476 33.43 -36.28 -9.35
CA LYS A 476 32.07 -36.79 -9.07
C LYS A 476 31.84 -37.08 -7.58
N LYS A 477 32.89 -37.49 -6.85
CA LYS A 477 32.87 -37.73 -5.39
C LYS A 477 32.67 -36.43 -4.60
N GLY A 478 33.19 -35.29 -5.09
CA GLY A 478 33.00 -33.97 -4.49
C GLY A 478 31.55 -33.48 -4.58
N VAL A 479 30.90 -33.67 -5.73
CA VAL A 479 29.46 -33.34 -5.88
C VAL A 479 28.59 -34.20 -4.96
N VAL A 480 28.85 -35.51 -4.92
CA VAL A 480 28.15 -36.43 -4.01
C VAL A 480 28.41 -36.07 -2.54
N GLY A 481 29.63 -35.65 -2.20
CA GLY A 481 29.98 -35.15 -0.86
C GLY A 481 29.21 -33.89 -0.49
N ILE A 482 29.09 -32.90 -1.39
CA ILE A 482 28.33 -31.67 -1.14
C ILE A 482 26.84 -32.00 -0.93
N VAL A 483 26.25 -32.81 -1.80
CA VAL A 483 24.85 -33.25 -1.65
C VAL A 483 24.66 -34.04 -0.36
N GLY A 484 25.61 -34.92 -0.03
CA GLY A 484 25.63 -35.68 1.22
C GLY A 484 25.72 -34.78 2.46
N VAL A 485 26.54 -33.73 2.43
CA VAL A 485 26.62 -32.74 3.52
C VAL A 485 25.31 -31.98 3.69
N PHE A 486 24.64 -31.57 2.60
CA PHE A 486 23.32 -30.95 2.72
C PHE A 486 22.27 -31.91 3.26
N LEU A 487 22.27 -33.17 2.82
CA LEU A 487 21.40 -34.21 3.37
C LEU A 487 21.68 -34.45 4.86
N LEU A 488 22.94 -34.42 5.28
CA LEU A 488 23.34 -34.56 6.68
C LEU A 488 23.03 -33.31 7.50
N ILE A 489 23.17 -32.09 6.96
CA ILE A 489 22.79 -30.84 7.62
C ILE A 489 21.27 -30.76 7.77
N ASP A 490 20.51 -31.14 6.74
CA ASP A 490 19.06 -31.27 6.80
C ASP A 490 18.70 -32.30 7.88
N ALA A 491 19.28 -33.50 7.84
CA ALA A 491 19.04 -34.53 8.86
C ALA A 491 19.48 -34.13 10.30
N ALA A 492 20.58 -33.38 10.45
CA ALA A 492 21.19 -33.08 11.76
C ALA A 492 20.70 -31.76 12.39
N ILE A 493 20.34 -30.76 11.59
CA ILE A 493 19.89 -29.44 12.06
C ILE A 493 18.36 -29.31 11.89
N VAL A 494 17.75 -30.02 10.93
CA VAL A 494 16.48 -29.61 10.34
C VAL A 494 15.65 -30.80 9.84
N SER A 495 14.94 -31.52 10.70
CA SER A 495 13.87 -32.43 10.26
C SER A 495 12.68 -31.72 9.56
N HIS A 496 12.78 -30.40 9.28
CA HIS A 496 11.71 -29.51 8.81
C HIS A 496 12.20 -28.31 7.94
N GLY A 497 13.09 -28.51 6.97
CA GLY A 497 13.64 -27.41 6.14
C GLY A 497 13.81 -27.75 4.67
N PRO A 498 12.71 -28.14 3.98
CA PRO A 498 12.71 -28.42 2.55
C PRO A 498 13.44 -27.40 1.67
N ALA A 499 13.44 -26.13 2.06
CA ALA A 499 14.16 -25.08 1.33
C ALA A 499 15.69 -25.29 1.32
N LEU A 500 16.29 -25.66 2.45
CA LEU A 500 17.74 -25.88 2.50
C LEU A 500 18.14 -27.11 1.67
N LEU A 501 17.34 -28.16 1.73
CA LEU A 501 17.50 -29.37 0.91
C LEU A 501 17.39 -29.05 -0.59
N LEU A 502 16.38 -28.25 -0.99
CA LEU A 502 16.09 -27.94 -2.39
C LEU A 502 17.06 -26.92 -2.99
N PHE A 503 17.39 -25.87 -2.24
CA PHE A 503 18.14 -24.72 -2.74
C PHE A 503 19.60 -24.73 -2.32
N GLY A 504 19.98 -25.36 -1.20
CA GLY A 504 21.35 -25.41 -0.69
C GLY A 504 22.37 -25.97 -1.70
N PRO A 505 22.13 -27.16 -2.29
CA PRO A 505 23.00 -27.71 -3.33
C PRO A 505 23.13 -26.79 -4.55
N LEU A 506 22.03 -26.13 -4.95
CA LEU A 506 22.04 -25.16 -6.04
C LEU A 506 22.85 -23.91 -5.69
N LEU A 507 22.79 -23.46 -4.44
CA LEU A 507 23.52 -22.30 -3.92
C LEU A 507 25.03 -22.54 -4.04
N VAL A 508 25.51 -23.71 -3.59
CA VAL A 508 26.92 -24.10 -3.69
C VAL A 508 27.35 -24.32 -5.14
N ALA A 509 26.54 -25.01 -5.94
CA ALA A 509 26.83 -25.20 -7.37
C ALA A 509 26.96 -23.86 -8.11
N THR A 510 26.05 -22.93 -7.84
CA THR A 510 26.02 -21.60 -8.46
C THR A 510 27.22 -20.76 -8.02
N TRP A 511 27.53 -20.75 -6.71
CA TRP A 511 28.73 -20.11 -6.16
C TRP A 511 30.00 -20.62 -6.83
N TYR A 512 30.16 -21.94 -6.90
CA TYR A 512 31.32 -22.60 -7.51
C TYR A 512 31.46 -22.25 -9.01
N LEU A 513 30.38 -22.34 -9.77
CA LEU A 513 30.39 -22.03 -11.21
C LEU A 513 30.73 -20.56 -11.47
N LEU A 514 30.25 -19.65 -10.64
CA LEU A 514 30.62 -18.23 -10.72
C LEU A 514 32.09 -18.00 -10.36
N ARG A 515 32.64 -18.70 -9.35
CA ARG A 515 34.07 -18.58 -9.00
C ARG A 515 35.01 -19.18 -10.03
N THR A 516 34.57 -20.20 -10.76
CA THR A 516 35.32 -20.79 -11.88
C THR A 516 35.10 -20.05 -13.20
N GLU A 517 34.35 -18.94 -13.20
CA GLU A 517 34.08 -18.08 -14.37
C GLU A 517 33.45 -18.83 -15.57
N ARG A 518 32.81 -19.98 -15.31
CA ARG A 518 32.17 -20.83 -16.33
C ARG A 518 30.78 -20.35 -16.76
N VAL A 519 30.23 -19.40 -16.01
CA VAL A 519 28.89 -18.85 -16.17
C VAL A 519 28.94 -17.33 -16.13
N HIS A 520 27.87 -16.66 -16.53
CA HIS A 520 27.83 -15.21 -16.59
C HIS A 520 26.88 -14.60 -15.55
N PHE A 521 26.62 -13.30 -15.68
CA PHE A 521 25.90 -12.52 -14.68
C PHE A 521 24.45 -12.98 -14.44
N GLU A 522 23.77 -13.59 -15.41
CA GLU A 522 22.44 -14.18 -15.16
C GLU A 522 22.46 -15.24 -14.04
N THR A 523 23.60 -15.92 -13.84
CA THR A 523 23.80 -16.91 -12.78
C THR A 523 24.06 -16.25 -11.43
N LEU A 524 24.59 -15.03 -11.41
CA LEU A 524 24.67 -14.20 -10.20
C LEU A 524 23.28 -13.81 -9.71
N LEU A 525 22.35 -13.50 -10.63
CA LEU A 525 20.96 -13.25 -10.27
C LEU A 525 20.26 -14.51 -9.73
N VAL A 526 20.61 -15.69 -10.27
CA VAL A 526 20.17 -16.98 -9.69
C VAL A 526 20.68 -17.13 -8.26
N LEU A 527 21.98 -16.89 -8.02
CA LEU A 527 22.60 -16.93 -6.70
C LEU A 527 21.92 -15.96 -5.72
N ALA A 528 21.65 -14.73 -6.16
CA ALA A 528 20.99 -13.71 -5.35
C ALA A 528 19.60 -14.16 -4.89
N GLY A 529 18.76 -14.69 -5.79
CA GLY A 529 17.46 -15.23 -5.39
C GLY A 529 17.56 -16.50 -4.53
N LEU A 530 18.52 -17.40 -4.77
CA LEU A 530 18.75 -18.57 -3.91
C LEU A 530 19.13 -18.14 -2.48
N GLY A 531 19.99 -17.13 -2.36
CA GLY A 531 20.36 -16.53 -1.09
C GLY A 531 19.16 -15.91 -0.37
N LEU A 532 18.32 -15.16 -1.08
CA LEU A 532 17.10 -14.56 -0.50
C LEU A 532 16.11 -15.62 -0.02
N VAL A 533 15.84 -16.66 -0.83
CA VAL A 533 14.95 -17.77 -0.44
C VAL A 533 15.48 -18.43 0.82
N VAL A 534 16.76 -18.79 0.87
CA VAL A 534 17.34 -19.42 2.07
C VAL A 534 17.33 -18.47 3.26
N LEU A 535 17.62 -17.18 3.07
CA LEU A 535 17.67 -16.20 4.17
C LEU A 535 16.32 -16.07 4.88
N VAL A 536 15.22 -15.91 4.13
CA VAL A 536 13.87 -15.76 4.72
C VAL A 536 13.31 -17.05 5.30
N GLU A 537 14.01 -18.18 5.08
CA GLU A 537 13.68 -19.45 5.73
C GLU A 537 14.15 -19.53 7.18
N PHE A 538 15.12 -18.70 7.54
CA PHE A 538 15.72 -18.72 8.88
C PHE A 538 15.58 -17.39 9.60
N PHE A 539 15.50 -16.27 8.89
CA PHE A 539 15.49 -14.93 9.48
C PHE A 539 14.31 -14.10 8.95
N TYR A 540 13.74 -13.29 9.82
CA TYR A 540 12.75 -12.30 9.43
C TYR A 540 12.88 -11.03 10.29
N VAL A 541 12.30 -9.94 9.79
CA VAL A 541 12.20 -8.69 10.53
C VAL A 541 10.91 -8.75 11.35
N ALA A 542 11.06 -8.93 12.66
CA ALA A 542 9.98 -8.89 13.62
C ALA A 542 9.62 -7.44 13.95
N ASN A 543 8.33 -7.15 13.83
CA ASN A 543 7.68 -5.91 14.16
C ASN A 543 6.49 -6.22 15.09
N GLN A 544 6.21 -5.33 16.04
CA GLN A 544 5.38 -5.65 17.21
C GLN A 544 3.90 -5.97 16.88
N GLU A 545 3.41 -5.81 15.64
CA GLU A 545 1.95 -5.75 15.43
C GLU A 545 1.39 -6.08 14.02
N TYR A 546 2.05 -6.93 13.22
CA TYR A 546 1.44 -7.37 11.96
C TYR A 546 0.37 -8.46 12.16
N VAL A 547 -0.75 -8.29 11.44
CA VAL A 547 -1.86 -9.26 11.27
C VAL A 547 -1.37 -10.62 10.74
N VAL A 548 -0.20 -10.63 10.09
CA VAL A 548 0.46 -11.85 9.63
C VAL A 548 1.54 -12.23 10.63
N SER A 549 1.18 -13.06 11.61
CA SER A 549 2.13 -13.55 12.61
C SER A 549 3.38 -14.20 11.98
N GLY A 550 4.56 -13.91 12.53
CA GLY A 550 5.83 -14.49 12.07
C GLY A 550 6.47 -13.75 10.89
N ARG A 551 6.95 -14.48 9.89
CA ARG A 551 7.83 -13.96 8.81
C ARG A 551 7.10 -13.39 7.59
N GLY A 552 5.77 -13.27 7.63
CA GLY A 552 4.95 -13.02 6.45
C GLY A 552 5.31 -11.77 5.65
N ASN A 553 5.53 -10.63 6.31
CA ASN A 553 5.88 -9.38 5.63
C ASN A 553 7.29 -9.44 4.99
N THR A 554 8.26 -10.04 5.68
CA THR A 554 9.60 -10.25 5.11
C THR A 554 9.54 -11.15 3.88
N LEU A 555 8.77 -12.24 3.95
CA LEU A 555 8.59 -13.18 2.85
C LEU A 555 7.90 -12.51 1.65
N PHE A 556 6.85 -11.75 1.90
CA PHE A 556 6.08 -11.03 0.89
C PHE A 556 6.99 -10.17 0.00
N ARG A 557 7.85 -9.34 0.61
CA ARG A 557 8.75 -8.45 -0.15
C ARG A 557 9.89 -9.21 -0.83
N ALA A 558 10.49 -10.17 -0.14
CA ALA A 558 11.59 -10.95 -0.70
C ALA A 558 11.16 -11.75 -1.94
N TYR A 559 9.95 -12.33 -1.93
CA TYR A 559 9.46 -13.17 -3.03
C TYR A 559 9.24 -12.38 -4.32
N THR A 560 8.79 -11.13 -4.23
CA THR A 560 8.73 -10.21 -5.39
C THR A 560 10.13 -10.02 -6.00
N HIS A 561 11.15 -9.77 -5.18
CA HIS A 561 12.52 -9.62 -5.68
C HIS A 561 13.07 -10.92 -6.28
N ILE A 562 12.86 -12.06 -5.61
CA ILE A 562 13.27 -13.38 -6.11
C ILE A 562 12.66 -13.61 -7.50
N TRP A 563 11.36 -13.35 -7.66
CA TRP A 563 10.67 -13.53 -8.94
C TRP A 563 11.23 -12.62 -10.03
N ILE A 564 11.51 -11.35 -9.75
CA ILE A 564 12.09 -10.42 -10.73
C ILE A 564 13.48 -10.89 -11.16
N LEU A 565 14.36 -11.19 -10.21
CA LEU A 565 15.74 -11.62 -10.47
C LEU A 565 15.76 -12.95 -11.26
N TRP A 566 14.97 -13.92 -10.83
CA TRP A 566 14.88 -15.23 -11.47
C TRP A 566 14.13 -15.20 -12.80
N GLY A 567 13.15 -14.31 -12.96
CA GLY A 567 12.44 -14.10 -14.23
C GLY A 567 13.37 -13.59 -15.33
N ILE A 568 14.24 -12.64 -14.99
CA ILE A 568 15.29 -12.14 -15.90
C ILE A 568 16.25 -13.28 -16.25
N SER A 569 16.74 -14.03 -15.26
CA SER A 569 17.62 -15.17 -15.49
C SER A 569 16.97 -16.26 -16.35
N ALA A 570 15.71 -16.58 -16.09
CA ALA A 570 14.93 -17.55 -16.86
C ALA A 570 14.80 -17.14 -18.33
N GLY A 571 14.52 -15.85 -18.59
CA GLY A 571 14.45 -15.29 -19.94
C GLY A 571 15.76 -15.42 -20.71
N VAL A 572 16.90 -15.34 -20.03
CA VAL A 572 18.25 -15.49 -20.62
C VAL A 572 18.66 -16.95 -20.78
N ILE A 573 18.36 -17.79 -19.79
CA ILE A 573 18.82 -19.19 -19.71
C ILE A 573 17.98 -20.10 -20.62
N LEU A 574 16.66 -19.91 -20.69
CA LEU A 574 15.77 -20.79 -21.45
C LEU A 574 16.15 -20.88 -22.95
N PRO A 575 16.46 -19.78 -23.67
CA PRO A 575 16.97 -19.85 -25.04
C PRO A 575 18.27 -20.65 -25.19
N ARG A 576 19.14 -20.65 -24.17
CA ARG A 576 20.42 -21.40 -24.17
C ARG A 576 20.20 -22.90 -23.99
N ILE A 577 19.16 -23.29 -23.24
CA ILE A 577 18.77 -24.70 -23.11
C ILE A 577 18.24 -25.23 -24.44
N ILE A 578 17.36 -24.45 -25.10
CA ILE A 578 16.72 -24.85 -26.37
C ILE A 578 17.77 -25.02 -27.48
N LYS A 579 18.66 -24.03 -27.64
CA LYS A 579 19.76 -24.05 -28.60
C LYS A 579 21.06 -23.82 -27.84
N PRO A 580 21.93 -24.83 -27.63
CA PRO A 580 23.26 -24.62 -27.03
C PRO A 580 24.22 -23.89 -27.99
N PRO A 581 25.31 -23.25 -27.51
CA PRO A 581 26.23 -22.49 -28.38
C PRO A 581 27.08 -23.35 -29.32
N ASP A 582 27.42 -24.58 -28.92
CA ASP A 582 28.50 -25.36 -29.55
C ASP A 582 28.03 -26.55 -30.42
N VAL A 583 26.77 -26.59 -30.86
CA VAL A 583 26.28 -27.70 -31.69
C VAL A 583 26.32 -27.33 -33.17
N SER A 584 27.41 -27.72 -33.84
CA SER A 584 27.53 -27.64 -35.30
C SER A 584 26.52 -28.60 -35.96
N TRP A 585 25.76 -28.04 -36.88
CA TRP A 585 24.90 -28.69 -37.89
C TRP A 585 25.54 -29.98 -38.43
N ARG A 586 25.05 -31.15 -37.97
CA ARG A 586 24.97 -32.38 -38.78
C ARG A 586 24.20 -33.53 -38.14
N VAL A 587 23.93 -33.56 -36.84
CA VAL A 587 23.05 -34.59 -36.25
C VAL A 587 22.21 -34.05 -35.07
N VAL A 588 20.94 -34.49 -35.04
CA VAL A 588 19.95 -34.56 -33.94
C VAL A 588 18.75 -33.58 -33.99
N PRO A 589 17.72 -33.86 -34.83
CA PRO A 589 16.42 -33.15 -34.79
C PRO A 589 15.62 -33.43 -33.50
N LYS A 590 15.59 -34.70 -33.03
CA LYS A 590 14.67 -35.13 -31.94
C LYS A 590 14.91 -34.44 -30.59
N ARG A 591 16.17 -34.28 -30.16
CA ARG A 591 16.49 -33.65 -28.86
C ARG A 591 16.20 -32.17 -28.82
N GLN A 592 16.41 -31.47 -29.94
CA GLN A 592 16.06 -30.05 -30.04
C GLN A 592 14.53 -29.87 -30.04
N THR A 593 13.80 -30.70 -30.79
CA THR A 593 12.32 -30.70 -30.75
C THR A 593 11.80 -30.92 -29.34
N LEU A 594 12.35 -31.88 -28.58
CA LEU A 594 11.94 -32.12 -27.18
C LEU A 594 12.24 -30.92 -26.26
N ARG A 595 13.38 -30.25 -26.42
CA ARG A 595 13.73 -29.05 -25.64
C ARG A 595 12.85 -27.85 -25.97
N SER A 596 12.55 -27.65 -27.26
CA SER A 596 11.60 -26.63 -27.71
C SER A 596 10.19 -26.93 -27.19
N LEU A 597 9.74 -28.19 -27.27
CA LEU A 597 8.45 -28.61 -26.73
C LEU A 597 8.38 -28.39 -25.22
N PHE A 598 9.44 -28.75 -24.48
CA PHE A 598 9.56 -28.46 -23.05
C PHE A 598 9.41 -26.97 -22.76
N ALA A 599 10.13 -26.11 -23.48
CA ALA A 599 10.02 -24.66 -23.31
C ALA A 599 8.62 -24.13 -23.63
N VAL A 600 7.98 -24.63 -24.70
CA VAL A 600 6.61 -24.27 -25.06
C VAL A 600 5.64 -24.70 -23.97
N VAL A 601 5.73 -25.94 -23.48
CA VAL A 601 4.88 -26.44 -22.39
C VAL A 601 5.07 -25.62 -21.12
N LEU A 602 6.30 -25.23 -20.79
CA LEU A 602 6.60 -24.40 -19.62
C LEU A 602 6.02 -22.98 -19.74
N ILE A 603 6.10 -22.37 -20.92
CA ILE A 603 5.50 -21.06 -21.19
C ILE A 603 3.97 -21.18 -21.11
N LEU A 604 3.38 -22.17 -21.79
CA LEU A 604 1.93 -22.36 -21.76
C LEU A 604 1.41 -22.65 -20.34
N SER A 605 2.12 -23.46 -19.55
CA SER A 605 1.71 -23.80 -18.18
C SER A 605 1.74 -22.58 -17.26
N THR A 606 2.78 -21.75 -17.36
CA THR A 606 2.92 -20.53 -16.56
C THR A 606 2.05 -19.37 -17.06
N SER A 607 1.52 -19.46 -18.29
CA SER A 607 0.54 -18.51 -18.82
C SER A 607 -0.87 -18.75 -18.30
N VAL A 608 -1.18 -19.93 -17.74
CA VAL A 608 -2.54 -20.29 -17.30
C VAL A 608 -3.07 -19.30 -16.27
N TYR A 609 -2.27 -18.98 -15.25
CA TYR A 609 -2.65 -18.00 -14.24
C TYR A 609 -2.94 -16.63 -14.85
N GLY A 610 -2.01 -16.12 -15.66
CA GLY A 610 -2.17 -14.80 -16.27
C GLY A 610 -3.38 -14.73 -17.20
N GLY A 611 -3.61 -15.79 -17.99
CA GLY A 611 -4.79 -15.92 -18.84
C GLY A 611 -6.10 -15.91 -18.05
N ILE A 612 -6.23 -16.74 -17.01
CA ILE A 612 -7.44 -16.83 -16.18
C ILE A 612 -7.67 -15.51 -15.43
N SER A 613 -6.62 -14.93 -14.85
CA SER A 613 -6.74 -13.74 -13.99
C SER A 613 -7.05 -12.49 -14.80
N VAL A 614 -6.37 -12.28 -15.93
CA VAL A 614 -6.67 -11.16 -16.84
C VAL A 614 -8.08 -11.32 -17.43
N TYR A 615 -8.43 -12.52 -17.92
CA TYR A 615 -9.79 -12.78 -18.41
C TYR A 615 -10.84 -12.50 -17.33
N GLY A 616 -10.64 -13.00 -16.11
CA GLY A 616 -11.55 -12.79 -14.99
C GLY A 616 -11.74 -11.32 -14.65
N HIS A 617 -10.69 -10.51 -14.76
CA HIS A 617 -10.75 -9.07 -14.55
C HIS A 617 -11.69 -8.37 -15.55
N PHE A 618 -11.59 -8.72 -16.85
CA PHE A 618 -12.47 -8.18 -17.89
C PHE A 618 -13.88 -8.79 -17.88
N ASP A 619 -14.03 -10.09 -17.61
CA ASP A 619 -15.34 -10.77 -17.59
C ASP A 619 -16.22 -10.26 -16.44
N ARG A 620 -15.63 -10.04 -15.25
CA ARG A 620 -16.32 -9.41 -14.10
C ARG A 620 -16.82 -8.01 -14.43
N ALA A 621 -16.07 -7.22 -15.21
CA ALA A 621 -16.47 -5.89 -15.62
C ALA A 621 -17.60 -5.89 -16.67
N LEU A 622 -17.67 -6.92 -17.52
CA LEU A 622 -18.64 -7.02 -18.62
C LEU A 622 -19.97 -7.69 -18.22
N LYS A 623 -20.01 -8.49 -17.14
CA LYS A 623 -21.19 -9.24 -16.70
C LYS A 623 -21.54 -8.98 -15.22
N PRO A 624 -22.18 -7.84 -14.90
CA PRO A 624 -22.68 -7.62 -13.55
C PRO A 624 -23.78 -8.62 -13.17
N PRO A 625 -23.91 -9.00 -11.88
CA PRO A 625 -25.01 -9.85 -11.43
C PRO A 625 -26.36 -9.15 -11.70
N THR A 626 -27.24 -9.84 -12.43
CA THR A 626 -28.53 -9.31 -12.90
C THR A 626 -29.69 -9.53 -11.92
N GLU A 627 -29.52 -10.36 -10.89
CA GLU A 627 -30.60 -10.69 -9.94
C GLU A 627 -30.42 -10.00 -8.56
N PRO A 628 -31.47 -9.38 -7.99
CA PRO A 628 -31.39 -8.66 -6.70
C PRO A 628 -30.95 -9.53 -5.51
N GLY A 629 -31.29 -10.82 -5.49
CA GLY A 629 -30.85 -11.76 -4.45
C GLY A 629 -29.37 -12.14 -4.57
N GLN A 630 -28.89 -12.27 -5.81
CA GLN A 630 -27.47 -12.47 -6.11
C GLN A 630 -26.65 -11.22 -5.82
N GLN A 631 -27.20 -10.01 -5.94
CA GLN A 631 -26.51 -8.78 -5.53
C GLN A 631 -26.24 -8.74 -4.01
N ALA A 632 -27.17 -9.19 -3.17
CA ALA A 632 -26.98 -9.24 -1.72
C ALA A 632 -25.98 -10.33 -1.29
N GLU A 633 -26.02 -11.50 -1.93
CA GLU A 633 -25.08 -12.61 -1.71
C GLU A 633 -23.68 -12.27 -2.26
N TYR A 634 -23.60 -11.60 -3.40
CA TYR A 634 -22.37 -11.05 -3.97
C TYR A 634 -21.74 -10.00 -3.04
N VAL A 635 -22.54 -9.12 -2.43
CA VAL A 635 -22.07 -8.14 -1.42
C VAL A 635 -21.63 -8.81 -0.10
N TYR A 636 -22.25 -9.93 0.29
CA TYR A 636 -21.92 -10.68 1.51
C TYR A 636 -20.65 -11.54 1.36
N TYR A 637 -20.45 -12.24 0.24
CA TYR A 637 -19.19 -12.94 -0.03
C TYR A 637 -18.03 -11.98 -0.36
N ALA A 638 -18.31 -10.86 -1.06
CA ALA A 638 -17.33 -9.81 -1.34
C ALA A 638 -16.79 -9.08 -0.09
N THR A 639 -17.56 -9.06 1.00
CA THR A 639 -17.13 -8.48 2.29
C THR A 639 -16.31 -9.44 3.15
N GLN A 640 -16.41 -10.76 2.91
CA GLN A 640 -15.55 -11.76 3.58
C GLN A 640 -14.28 -12.10 2.79
N PHE A 641 -14.24 -11.84 1.48
CA PHE A 641 -13.13 -12.21 0.57
C PHE A 641 -12.48 -11.03 -0.19
N GLN A 642 -12.71 -9.77 0.22
CA GLN A 642 -12.14 -8.56 -0.42
C GLN A 642 -12.40 -8.44 -1.95
N ASP A 643 -13.41 -9.16 -2.47
CA ASP A 643 -13.76 -9.21 -3.89
C ASP A 643 -15.04 -8.38 -4.13
N ARG A 644 -15.07 -7.09 -3.74
CA ARG A 644 -16.07 -6.16 -4.31
C ARG A 644 -15.48 -5.63 -5.62
N PRO A 645 -16.09 -5.93 -6.79
CA PRO A 645 -15.66 -5.27 -8.01
C PRO A 645 -16.04 -3.79 -7.93
N ASN A 646 -15.22 -2.96 -8.58
CA ASN A 646 -15.69 -1.65 -8.96
C ASN A 646 -17.03 -1.75 -9.70
N PRO A 647 -17.94 -0.76 -9.51
CA PRO A 647 -19.16 -0.72 -10.29
C PRO A 647 -18.82 -0.84 -11.79
N PRO A 648 -19.61 -1.59 -12.59
CA PRO A 648 -19.32 -1.78 -14.01
C PRO A 648 -19.09 -0.44 -14.69
N THR A 649 -17.92 -0.26 -15.28
CA THR A 649 -17.55 0.98 -15.95
C THR A 649 -18.02 0.92 -17.39
N ASP A 650 -19.22 1.41 -17.67
CA ASP A 650 -19.65 1.72 -19.05
C ASP A 650 -19.95 3.22 -19.20
N PRO A 651 -19.06 4.01 -19.83
CA PRO A 651 -17.80 3.61 -20.45
C PRO A 651 -16.65 3.37 -19.43
N PRO A 652 -15.58 2.62 -19.79
CA PRO A 652 -14.39 2.46 -18.97
C PRO A 652 -13.79 3.79 -18.50
N THR A 653 -13.25 3.83 -17.28
CA THR A 653 -12.62 5.02 -16.67
C THR A 653 -11.42 4.62 -15.83
N ILE A 654 -10.45 5.52 -15.72
CA ILE A 654 -9.29 5.38 -14.83
C ILE A 654 -9.37 6.34 -13.63
N ASP A 655 -10.52 6.98 -13.39
CA ASP A 655 -10.75 7.81 -12.20
C ASP A 655 -10.94 6.92 -10.96
N GLY A 656 -9.93 6.85 -10.10
CA GLY A 656 -9.96 5.98 -8.92
C GLY A 656 -10.97 6.37 -7.85
N LEU A 657 -11.60 7.55 -7.95
CA LEU A 657 -12.69 7.91 -7.05
C LEU A 657 -14.06 7.38 -7.48
N LEU A 658 -14.18 6.67 -8.61
CA LEU A 658 -15.47 6.14 -9.07
C LEU A 658 -16.14 5.26 -8.00
N TYR A 659 -15.37 4.38 -7.35
CA TYR A 659 -15.87 3.52 -6.28
C TYR A 659 -16.56 4.34 -5.17
N ALA A 660 -15.90 5.41 -4.73
CA ALA A 660 -16.40 6.33 -3.72
C ALA A 660 -17.65 7.07 -4.23
N GLU A 661 -17.65 7.52 -5.48
CA GLU A 661 -18.78 8.26 -6.07
C GLU A 661 -20.05 7.43 -6.15
N VAL A 662 -19.93 6.13 -6.46
CA VAL A 662 -21.08 5.25 -6.60
C VAL A 662 -21.59 4.78 -5.24
N ASN A 663 -20.70 4.37 -4.32
CA ASN A 663 -21.09 3.77 -3.06
C ASN A 663 -21.35 4.81 -1.95
N TYR A 664 -20.69 5.97 -2.02
CA TYR A 664 -20.73 7.04 -1.00
C TYR A 664 -20.87 8.43 -1.66
N PRO A 665 -21.94 8.68 -2.42
CA PRO A 665 -22.05 9.87 -3.28
C PRO A 665 -22.08 11.18 -2.50
N ASN A 666 -22.65 11.21 -1.29
CA ASN A 666 -22.76 12.43 -0.49
C ASN A 666 -21.45 12.76 0.22
N GLU A 667 -20.76 11.76 0.76
CA GLU A 667 -19.41 11.88 1.29
C GLU A 667 -18.43 12.31 0.20
N THR A 668 -18.53 11.71 -1.00
CA THR A 668 -17.61 12.05 -2.10
C THR A 668 -17.80 13.48 -2.60
N LYS A 669 -19.03 14.03 -2.63
CA LYS A 669 -19.26 15.45 -2.91
C LYS A 669 -18.60 16.36 -1.87
N ALA A 670 -18.67 15.99 -0.60
CA ALA A 670 -18.05 16.73 0.50
C ALA A 670 -16.50 16.64 0.45
N ILE A 671 -15.94 15.46 0.13
CA ILE A 671 -14.51 15.27 -0.14
C ILE A 671 -14.03 16.14 -1.31
N ARG A 672 -14.79 16.18 -2.41
CA ARG A 672 -14.48 17.05 -3.56
C ARG A 672 -14.56 18.53 -3.18
N TRP A 673 -15.45 18.92 -2.27
CA TRP A 673 -15.50 20.27 -1.72
C TRP A 673 -14.25 20.61 -0.91
N LEU A 674 -13.80 19.70 -0.02
CA LEU A 674 -12.56 19.86 0.74
C LEU A 674 -11.36 20.04 -0.20
N ASP A 675 -11.24 19.21 -1.23
CA ASP A 675 -10.12 19.26 -2.18
C ASP A 675 -10.03 20.61 -2.92
N ARG A 676 -11.18 21.16 -3.33
CA ARG A 676 -11.24 22.43 -4.06
C ARG A 676 -11.00 23.64 -3.16
N ASN A 677 -11.61 23.66 -1.98
CA ASN A 677 -11.72 24.86 -1.15
C ASN A 677 -10.70 24.93 -0.01
N VAL A 678 -10.14 23.80 0.42
CA VAL A 678 -9.20 23.75 1.56
C VAL A 678 -7.77 23.58 1.04
N LYS A 679 -6.90 24.56 1.32
CA LYS A 679 -5.48 24.57 0.94
C LYS A 679 -4.58 24.23 2.14
N GLY A 680 -3.33 23.84 1.87
CA GLY A 680 -2.35 23.49 2.92
C GLY A 680 -2.70 22.19 3.65
N THR A 681 -2.28 22.06 4.91
CA THR A 681 -2.56 20.85 5.72
C THR A 681 -3.22 21.23 7.05
N PRO A 682 -4.40 21.88 7.04
CA PRO A 682 -5.13 22.16 8.28
C PRO A 682 -5.59 20.86 8.93
N THR A 683 -5.76 20.84 10.25
CA THR A 683 -6.28 19.65 10.93
C THR A 683 -7.79 19.56 10.72
N ILE A 684 -8.26 18.39 10.27
CA ILE A 684 -9.66 18.00 10.32
C ILE A 684 -9.87 17.04 11.50
N VAL A 685 -11.08 16.92 12.04
CA VAL A 685 -11.45 15.77 12.87
C VAL A 685 -12.46 14.92 12.12
N THR A 686 -12.17 13.63 12.08
CA THR A 686 -13.00 12.54 11.53
C THR A 686 -13.11 11.46 12.60
N ALA A 687 -14.10 10.57 12.51
CA ALA A 687 -14.13 9.41 13.38
C ALA A 687 -12.88 8.53 13.16
N PRO A 688 -12.18 8.11 14.24
CA PRO A 688 -11.08 7.17 14.13
C PRO A 688 -11.59 5.79 13.71
N GLY A 689 -10.77 5.05 12.96
CA GLY A 689 -11.14 3.77 12.33
C GLY A 689 -10.18 2.62 12.60
N GLY A 690 -10.68 1.40 12.46
CA GLY A 690 -9.86 0.20 12.27
C GLY A 690 -9.23 0.19 10.88
N ARG A 691 -8.31 -0.76 10.65
CA ARG A 691 -7.73 -0.96 9.32
C ARG A 691 -8.80 -1.49 8.38
N TRP A 692 -8.74 -1.08 7.11
CA TRP A 692 -9.59 -1.60 6.03
C TRP A 692 -11.09 -1.28 6.17
N GLU A 693 -11.42 -0.15 6.80
CA GLU A 693 -12.79 0.31 7.02
C GLU A 693 -13.05 1.60 6.25
N TRP A 694 -14.28 1.83 5.77
CA TRP A 694 -14.69 3.11 5.18
C TRP A 694 -14.82 4.17 6.29
N ARG A 695 -13.66 4.62 6.78
CA ARG A 695 -13.50 5.56 7.89
C ARG A 695 -12.28 6.42 7.65
N SER A 696 -12.27 7.60 8.25
CA SER A 696 -11.23 8.60 7.97
C SER A 696 -11.11 8.92 6.47
N GLU A 697 -12.18 8.69 5.71
CA GLU A 697 -12.29 8.82 4.26
C GLU A 697 -12.00 10.24 3.81
N ALA A 698 -12.46 11.23 4.58
CA ALA A 698 -12.15 12.63 4.32
C ALA A 698 -10.64 12.89 4.40
N SER A 699 -9.93 12.29 5.36
CA SER A 699 -8.48 12.39 5.47
C SER A 699 -7.78 11.61 4.35
N SER A 700 -8.07 10.33 4.21
CA SER A 700 -7.43 9.41 3.24
C SER A 700 -7.59 9.89 1.79
N LEU A 701 -8.75 10.42 1.41
CA LEU A 701 -9.02 10.82 0.03
C LEU A 701 -8.65 12.28 -0.28
N THR A 702 -8.30 13.09 0.72
CA THR A 702 -7.85 14.48 0.50
C THR A 702 -6.39 14.72 0.83
N GLY A 703 -5.80 13.94 1.75
CA GLY A 703 -4.49 14.18 2.37
C GLY A 703 -4.53 15.24 3.48
N ILE A 704 -5.71 15.60 4.00
CA ILE A 704 -5.87 16.53 5.11
C ILE A 704 -5.71 15.75 6.43
N PRO A 705 -4.78 16.14 7.31
CA PRO A 705 -4.48 15.38 8.53
C PRO A 705 -5.66 15.36 9.51
N THR A 706 -5.98 14.18 10.04
CA THR A 706 -6.96 14.00 11.12
C THR A 706 -6.32 13.76 12.49
N VAL A 707 -7.02 14.05 13.58
CA VAL A 707 -6.52 13.88 14.97
C VAL A 707 -6.01 12.46 15.21
N ALA A 708 -6.82 11.48 14.84
CA ALA A 708 -6.49 10.05 14.82
C ALA A 708 -7.28 9.38 13.70
N GLY A 709 -6.57 8.69 12.80
CA GLY A 709 -7.14 8.03 11.64
C GLY A 709 -7.28 6.52 11.83
N TRP A 710 -6.75 5.75 10.88
CA TRP A 710 -6.73 4.29 10.96
C TRP A 710 -5.72 3.76 11.97
N ALA A 711 -6.06 2.62 12.60
CA ALA A 711 -5.17 1.84 13.48
C ALA A 711 -3.92 1.26 12.76
N HIS A 712 -3.72 1.61 11.49
CA HIS A 712 -2.46 1.39 10.79
C HIS A 712 -1.31 2.20 11.44
N GLU A 713 -1.61 3.33 12.11
CA GLU A 713 -0.62 4.13 12.84
C GLU A 713 0.11 3.37 13.96
N LEU A 714 -0.49 2.30 14.50
CA LEU A 714 0.16 1.47 15.52
C LEU A 714 1.40 0.72 15.00
N VAL A 715 1.57 0.62 13.67
CA VAL A 715 2.83 0.13 13.08
C VAL A 715 3.99 1.08 13.39
N TYR A 716 3.71 2.38 13.60
CA TYR A 716 4.72 3.44 13.70
C TYR A 716 4.73 4.16 15.06
N ARG A 717 3.74 3.90 15.92
CA ARG A 717 3.49 4.61 17.18
C ARG A 717 3.24 3.65 18.32
N GLU A 718 3.50 4.13 19.53
CA GLU A 718 3.16 3.41 20.75
C GLU A 718 1.64 3.27 20.91
N TRP A 719 1.21 2.16 21.49
CA TRP A 719 -0.18 1.84 21.73
C TRP A 719 -0.92 2.98 22.45
N ASP A 720 -0.42 3.42 23.61
CA ASP A 720 -1.05 4.47 24.41
C ASP A 720 -1.10 5.80 23.66
N THR A 721 -0.02 6.15 22.93
CA THR A 721 0.03 7.40 22.14
C THR A 721 -1.04 7.45 21.05
N TYR A 722 -1.36 6.32 20.43
CA TYR A 722 -2.42 6.23 19.44
C TYR A 722 -3.80 6.27 20.09
N TYR A 723 -4.03 5.43 21.10
CA TYR A 723 -5.37 5.30 21.71
C TYR A 723 -5.78 6.54 22.53
N ASP A 724 -4.86 7.25 23.16
CA ASP A 724 -5.15 8.54 23.80
C ASP A 724 -5.75 9.55 22.81
N ARG A 725 -5.22 9.59 21.58
CA ARG A 725 -5.73 10.47 20.52
C ARG A 725 -7.05 9.98 19.93
N VAL A 726 -7.22 8.66 19.82
CA VAL A 726 -8.50 8.07 19.43
C VAL A 726 -9.59 8.49 20.42
N ASP A 727 -9.29 8.48 21.72
CA ASP A 727 -10.24 8.88 22.76
C ASP A 727 -10.46 10.39 22.80
N ASP A 728 -9.44 11.20 22.52
CA ASP A 728 -9.63 12.64 22.31
C ASP A 728 -10.53 12.91 21.08
N ALA A 729 -10.27 12.28 19.93
CA ALA A 729 -11.07 12.45 18.70
C ALA A 729 -12.55 12.08 18.93
N LYS A 730 -12.79 10.96 19.61
CA LYS A 730 -14.11 10.54 20.11
C LYS A 730 -14.76 11.59 21.00
N THR A 731 -14.01 12.12 21.97
CA THR A 731 -14.50 13.13 22.92
C THR A 731 -14.88 14.44 22.23
N ILE A 732 -14.27 14.80 21.10
CA ILE A 732 -14.71 15.96 20.31
C ILE A 732 -16.16 15.79 19.80
N TYR A 733 -16.62 14.57 19.51
CA TYR A 733 -17.97 14.32 19.00
C TYR A 733 -19.06 14.24 20.08
N TYR A 734 -18.77 13.62 21.24
CA TYR A 734 -19.78 13.38 22.28
C TYR A 734 -19.45 13.98 23.65
N GLY A 735 -18.26 14.55 23.85
CA GLY A 735 -17.81 15.10 25.14
C GLY A 735 -18.53 16.38 25.54
N SER A 736 -18.23 16.90 26.74
CA SER A 736 -18.76 18.19 27.18
C SER A 736 -18.24 19.33 26.29
N PRO A 737 -19.00 20.43 26.12
CA PRO A 737 -18.57 21.54 25.26
C PRO A 737 -17.20 22.12 25.63
N GLU A 738 -16.87 22.20 26.93
CA GLU A 738 -15.57 22.68 27.41
C GLU A 738 -14.44 21.76 26.97
N ARG A 739 -14.64 20.44 27.10
CA ARG A 739 -13.65 19.46 26.66
C ARG A 739 -13.52 19.44 25.14
N ARG A 740 -14.61 19.66 24.39
CA ARG A 740 -14.55 19.83 22.92
C ARG A 740 -13.69 21.03 22.55
N VAL A 741 -13.92 22.20 23.16
CA VAL A 741 -13.13 23.42 22.93
C VAL A 741 -11.65 23.19 23.24
N GLU A 742 -11.33 22.57 24.39
CA GLU A 742 -9.96 22.25 24.78
C GLU A 742 -9.28 21.38 23.72
N LEU A 743 -9.95 20.32 23.24
CA LEU A 743 -9.39 19.39 22.27
C LEU A 743 -9.31 19.95 20.85
N LEU A 744 -10.31 20.71 20.42
CA LEU A 744 -10.30 21.43 19.14
C LEU A 744 -9.14 22.44 19.09
N SER A 745 -8.81 23.08 20.23
CA SER A 745 -7.65 23.96 20.35
C SER A 745 -6.33 23.18 20.43
N LYS A 746 -6.26 22.12 21.25
CA LYS A 746 -5.07 21.26 21.43
C LYS A 746 -4.51 20.73 20.10
N TYR A 747 -5.39 20.36 19.17
CA TYR A 747 -5.01 19.80 17.87
C TYR A 747 -5.06 20.79 16.70
N ASP A 748 -5.31 22.08 16.97
CA ASP A 748 -5.51 23.12 15.95
C ASP A 748 -6.53 22.69 14.87
N VAL A 749 -7.66 22.12 15.32
CA VAL A 749 -8.72 21.63 14.42
C VAL A 749 -9.38 22.82 13.73
N GLN A 750 -9.29 22.88 12.41
CA GLN A 750 -9.93 23.93 11.61
C GLN A 750 -11.20 23.44 10.93
N TYR A 751 -11.38 22.13 10.81
CA TYR A 751 -12.56 21.52 10.22
C TYR A 751 -13.07 20.34 11.03
N ILE A 752 -14.38 20.20 11.14
CA ILE A 752 -15.04 19.05 11.78
C ILE A 752 -15.92 18.37 10.74
N TRP A 753 -15.66 17.09 10.48
CA TRP A 753 -16.46 16.28 9.59
C TRP A 753 -17.54 15.54 10.39
N VAL A 754 -18.80 15.66 9.95
CA VAL A 754 -19.93 14.91 10.51
C VAL A 754 -20.68 14.24 9.37
N GLY A 755 -20.36 12.96 9.11
CA GLY A 755 -21.01 12.11 8.11
C GLY A 755 -21.78 10.95 8.74
N PRO A 756 -22.17 9.94 7.93
CA PRO A 756 -22.89 8.77 8.40
C PRO A 756 -22.15 7.94 9.47
N ASP A 757 -20.83 7.73 9.35
CA ASP A 757 -20.06 6.96 10.35
C ASP A 757 -20.07 7.68 11.70
N GLU A 758 -19.78 8.99 11.72
CA GLU A 758 -19.81 9.79 12.94
C GLU A 758 -21.20 9.73 13.61
N ARG A 759 -22.28 9.99 12.86
CA ARG A 759 -23.65 10.00 13.38
C ARG A 759 -24.11 8.65 13.92
N SER A 760 -23.64 7.56 13.31
CA SER A 760 -24.02 6.21 13.74
C SER A 760 -23.34 5.77 15.03
N ARG A 761 -22.19 6.36 15.37
CA ARG A 761 -21.33 5.93 16.48
C ARG A 761 -21.39 6.83 17.69
N PHE A 762 -21.70 8.11 17.49
CA PHE A 762 -21.66 9.12 18.52
C PHE A 762 -23.02 9.81 18.61
N ASP A 763 -23.45 10.08 19.84
CA ASP A 763 -24.58 10.98 20.10
C ASP A 763 -24.10 12.43 19.89
N ILE A 764 -24.02 12.84 18.61
CA ILE A 764 -23.42 14.12 18.23
C ILE A 764 -24.39 15.24 18.53
N TRP A 765 -24.03 16.05 19.53
CA TRP A 765 -24.68 17.34 19.75
C TRP A 765 -24.23 18.34 18.69
N GLU A 766 -25.14 19.23 18.27
CA GLU A 766 -24.78 20.25 17.30
C GLU A 766 -23.62 21.11 17.79
N PHE A 767 -22.61 21.30 16.93
CA PHE A 767 -21.47 22.17 17.21
C PHE A 767 -21.85 23.66 17.20
N SER A 768 -23.12 24.01 16.92
CA SER A 768 -23.66 25.37 16.98
C SER A 768 -23.65 25.98 18.38
N LEU A 769 -23.44 25.16 19.43
CA LEU A 769 -23.26 25.62 20.81
C LEU A 769 -21.85 26.15 21.09
N LEU A 770 -20.88 25.93 20.21
CA LEU A 770 -19.51 26.40 20.37
C LEU A 770 -19.32 27.71 19.61
N ASP A 771 -18.78 28.72 20.30
CA ASP A 771 -18.38 29.96 19.67
C ASP A 771 -17.27 29.68 18.64
N GLY A 772 -17.25 30.46 17.55
CA GLY A 772 -16.27 30.27 16.47
C GLY A 772 -16.48 29.03 15.59
N VAL A 773 -17.55 28.24 15.79
CA VAL A 773 -17.85 27.07 14.94
C VAL A 773 -19.04 27.33 14.03
N SER A 774 -18.81 27.22 12.71
CA SER A 774 -19.82 27.53 11.68
C SER A 774 -19.92 26.42 10.64
N VAL A 775 -21.08 26.27 10.00
CA VAL A 775 -21.22 25.33 8.87
C VAL A 775 -20.52 25.88 7.64
N ALA A 776 -19.51 25.17 7.14
CA ALA A 776 -18.78 25.53 5.92
C ALA A 776 -19.33 24.83 4.66
N TYR A 777 -19.87 23.62 4.83
CA TYR A 777 -20.51 22.85 3.78
C TYR A 777 -21.58 21.93 4.37
N ARG A 778 -22.67 21.71 3.63
CA ARG A 778 -23.75 20.79 4.01
C ARG A 778 -24.37 20.16 2.78
N ASN A 779 -24.59 18.85 2.83
CA ASN A 779 -25.55 18.15 1.98
C ASN A 779 -26.48 17.27 2.85
N SER A 780 -27.17 16.31 2.25
CA SER A 780 -28.15 15.49 2.97
C SER A 780 -27.54 14.61 4.07
N GLU A 781 -26.30 14.15 3.90
CA GLU A 781 -25.64 13.19 4.82
C GLU A 781 -24.48 13.82 5.60
N VAL A 782 -23.73 14.72 4.96
CA VAL A 782 -22.48 15.28 5.49
C VAL A 782 -22.63 16.76 5.81
N VAL A 783 -22.16 17.13 7.01
CA VAL A 783 -21.93 18.51 7.42
C VAL A 783 -20.44 18.69 7.71
N ILE A 784 -19.83 19.71 7.12
CA ILE A 784 -18.47 20.12 7.46
C ILE A 784 -18.58 21.45 8.20
N TYR A 785 -18.13 21.48 9.45
CA TYR A 785 -17.97 22.71 10.21
C TYR A 785 -16.56 23.27 10.02
N LYS A 786 -16.45 24.60 10.00
CA LYS A 786 -15.19 25.32 10.11
C LYS A 786 -15.07 25.92 11.50
N VAL A 787 -13.89 25.81 12.07
CA VAL A 787 -13.53 26.31 13.39
C VAL A 787 -12.62 27.52 13.24
N ASP A 788 -13.02 28.67 13.77
CA ASP A 788 -12.15 29.82 13.96
C ASP A 788 -11.50 29.73 15.35
N GLN A 789 -10.22 29.39 15.36
CA GLN A 789 -9.44 29.23 16.59
C GLN A 789 -9.34 30.50 17.44
N ARG A 790 -9.63 31.69 16.88
CA ARG A 790 -9.60 32.96 17.62
C ARG A 790 -10.89 33.22 18.39
N GLU A 791 -12.00 32.68 17.89
CA GLU A 791 -13.34 32.83 18.47
C GLU A 791 -13.79 31.56 19.19
N LEU A 792 -12.99 30.49 19.15
CA LEU A 792 -13.31 29.20 19.72
C LEU A 792 -13.52 29.30 21.23
N GLY A 793 -14.75 29.04 21.66
CA GLY A 793 -15.15 29.14 23.05
C GLY A 793 -16.44 28.39 23.34
N TYR A 794 -16.81 28.36 24.61
CA TYR A 794 -18.12 27.89 25.05
C TYR A 794 -18.59 28.74 26.23
N SER A 795 -19.73 29.41 26.06
CA SER A 795 -20.42 30.10 27.14
C SER A 795 -21.76 29.43 27.44
N PRO A 796 -21.95 28.84 28.64
CA PRO A 796 -23.23 28.28 29.08
C PRO A 796 -24.39 29.30 29.11
N GLU A 797 -24.08 30.60 29.04
CA GLU A 797 -25.03 31.70 29.24
C GLU A 797 -25.88 32.04 27.99
N SER A 798 -25.66 31.37 26.86
CA SER A 798 -26.22 31.77 25.55
C SER A 798 -27.72 31.55 25.36
N ILE A 799 -28.45 30.95 26.32
CA ILE A 799 -29.92 30.88 26.32
C ILE A 799 -30.52 31.88 27.32
N GLU A 800 -30.53 33.16 26.96
CA GLU A 800 -31.17 34.20 27.78
C GLU A 800 -32.71 33.99 27.84
N THR A 801 -33.33 33.71 26.69
CA THR A 801 -34.74 33.28 26.57
C THR A 801 -34.97 32.62 25.20
N LYS A 802 -35.51 31.40 25.16
CA LYS A 802 -35.96 30.70 23.93
C LYS A 802 -37.49 30.60 23.91
N MET A 803 -38.13 30.81 22.77
CA MET A 803 -39.59 30.75 22.61
C MET A 803 -39.99 29.63 21.67
N TYR A 804 -40.95 28.81 22.08
CA TYR A 804 -41.55 27.74 21.30
C TYR A 804 -42.98 28.13 20.92
N GLU A 805 -43.20 28.31 19.63
CA GLU A 805 -44.52 28.52 19.07
C GLU A 805 -45.29 27.20 19.02
N THR A 806 -46.61 27.28 19.15
CA THR A 806 -47.51 26.12 19.18
C THR A 806 -47.41 25.22 17.95
N LYS A 807 -47.05 25.76 16.78
CA LYS A 807 -46.82 24.98 15.54
C LYS A 807 -45.64 24.01 15.61
N MET A 808 -44.74 24.17 16.59
CA MET A 808 -43.57 23.32 16.80
C MET A 808 -43.91 22.03 17.58
N PHE A 809 -45.12 21.95 18.12
CA PHE A 809 -45.57 20.85 18.94
C PHE A 809 -46.36 19.86 18.10
N GLN A 810 -46.18 18.58 18.40
CA GLN A 810 -47.06 17.52 17.93
C GLN A 810 -48.32 17.50 18.80
N ILE A 811 -49.45 17.08 18.23
CA ILE A 811 -50.75 17.00 18.89
C ILE A 811 -51.37 15.62 18.72
N GLU A 812 -52.21 15.20 19.66
CA GLU A 812 -53.08 14.03 19.51
C GLU A 812 -54.38 14.46 18.80
N PRO A 813 -54.60 14.11 17.53
CA PRO A 813 -55.72 14.61 16.75
C PRO A 813 -57.09 14.22 17.33
N ALA A 814 -57.17 13.15 18.14
CA ALA A 814 -58.40 12.75 18.79
C ALA A 814 -58.89 13.74 19.87
N VAL A 815 -57.99 14.52 20.47
CA VAL A 815 -58.32 15.41 21.61
C VAL A 815 -57.77 16.84 21.48
N ALA A 816 -56.96 17.14 20.47
CA ALA A 816 -56.35 18.44 20.26
C ALA A 816 -56.34 18.87 18.78
N SER A 817 -56.36 20.18 18.53
CA SER A 817 -56.26 20.77 17.19
C SER A 817 -55.53 22.12 17.21
N HIS A 818 -54.83 22.46 16.13
CA HIS A 818 -54.28 23.81 15.94
C HIS A 818 -55.37 24.77 15.45
N ARG A 819 -55.59 25.89 16.15
CA ARG A 819 -56.52 26.96 15.76
C ARG A 819 -55.90 28.33 16.03
N ASP A 820 -55.87 29.19 15.02
CA ASP A 820 -55.40 30.58 15.08
C ASP A 820 -54.01 30.77 15.72
N GLY A 821 -53.09 29.81 15.55
CA GLY A 821 -51.76 29.85 16.18
C GLY A 821 -51.73 29.33 17.63
N HIS A 822 -52.72 28.55 18.05
CA HIS A 822 -52.82 27.96 19.38
C HIS A 822 -53.13 26.45 19.29
N ILE A 823 -52.80 25.69 20.34
CA ILE A 823 -53.29 24.31 20.49
C ILE A 823 -54.52 24.36 21.38
N VAL A 824 -55.67 23.93 20.86
CA VAL A 824 -56.91 23.80 21.63
C VAL A 824 -57.15 22.33 21.90
N ALA A 825 -57.31 21.95 23.17
CA ALA A 825 -57.50 20.57 23.60
C ALA A 825 -58.73 20.41 24.49
N ALA A 826 -59.45 19.30 24.31
CA ALA A 826 -60.59 18.87 25.11
C ALA A 826 -60.74 17.34 24.98
N GLY A 827 -60.93 16.61 26.09
CA GLY A 827 -60.94 15.15 26.05
C GLY A 827 -60.91 14.48 27.42
N SER A 828 -60.65 13.18 27.45
CA SER A 828 -60.66 12.31 28.63
C SER A 828 -59.40 12.41 29.49
N ASN A 829 -59.56 12.18 30.80
CA ASN A 829 -58.47 12.12 31.77
C ASN A 829 -57.37 11.12 31.35
N GLY A 830 -56.11 11.55 31.41
CA GLY A 830 -54.93 10.74 31.11
C GLY A 830 -54.46 10.80 29.66
N THR A 831 -55.18 11.48 28.76
CA THR A 831 -54.79 11.58 27.34
C THR A 831 -53.75 12.68 27.11
N LEU A 832 -52.64 12.35 26.45
CA LEU A 832 -51.62 13.32 26.03
C LEU A 832 -52.17 14.20 24.89
N ALA A 833 -52.31 15.50 25.11
CA ALA A 833 -52.86 16.42 24.12
C ALA A 833 -51.78 17.01 23.19
N TRP A 834 -50.58 17.29 23.71
CA TRP A 834 -49.44 17.75 22.92
C TRP A 834 -48.09 17.36 23.54
N TRP A 835 -47.05 17.32 22.69
CA TRP A 835 -45.66 17.10 23.10
C TRP A 835 -44.66 17.74 22.11
N GLY A 836 -43.38 17.79 22.47
CA GLY A 836 -42.31 18.41 21.69
C GLY A 836 -42.15 19.92 21.92
N PRO A 837 -41.43 20.63 21.04
CA PRO A 837 -40.43 20.05 20.13
C PRO A 837 -39.30 19.37 20.92
N LEU A 838 -38.55 18.47 20.29
CA LEU A 838 -37.29 17.95 20.83
C LEU A 838 -36.19 18.97 20.58
N ASP A 839 -35.68 19.57 21.65
CA ASP A 839 -34.71 20.67 21.55
C ASP A 839 -33.40 20.36 22.28
N THR A 840 -32.31 20.94 21.77
CA THR A 840 -30.98 20.80 22.35
C THR A 840 -30.68 21.98 23.27
N ILE A 841 -30.55 21.70 24.58
CA ILE A 841 -30.36 22.69 25.64
C ILE A 841 -29.10 22.33 26.45
N PRO A 842 -28.20 23.30 26.74
CA PRO A 842 -27.00 23.05 27.52
C PRO A 842 -27.33 22.68 28.98
N ALA A 843 -26.35 22.13 29.71
CA ALA A 843 -26.48 21.94 31.15
C ALA A 843 -26.76 23.28 31.84
N GLY A 844 -27.66 23.30 32.82
CA GLY A 844 -28.07 24.54 33.47
C GLY A 844 -29.32 24.41 34.30
N LYS A 845 -29.65 25.49 35.02
CA LYS A 845 -30.93 25.63 35.74
C LYS A 845 -31.86 26.42 34.84
N TYR A 846 -33.04 25.89 34.55
CA TYR A 846 -33.98 26.52 33.64
C TYR A 846 -35.35 26.69 34.27
N VAL A 847 -36.14 27.59 33.70
CA VAL A 847 -37.56 27.73 33.97
C VAL A 847 -38.33 27.66 32.65
N ALA A 848 -39.12 26.60 32.48
CA ALA A 848 -40.10 26.50 31.41
C ALA A 848 -41.37 27.24 31.81
N THR A 849 -41.78 28.22 31.02
CA THR A 849 -42.97 29.04 31.25
C THR A 849 -44.02 28.74 30.19
N PHE A 850 -45.07 28.04 30.59
CA PHE A 850 -46.23 27.72 29.75
C PHE A 850 -47.26 28.83 29.87
N ASN A 851 -47.65 29.42 28.75
CA ASN A 851 -48.74 30.39 28.67
C ASN A 851 -49.95 29.71 28.05
N LEU A 852 -51.03 29.58 28.81
CA LEU A 852 -52.23 28.84 28.43
C LEU A 852 -53.48 29.50 28.99
N SER A 853 -54.62 29.28 28.35
CA SER A 853 -55.94 29.69 28.85
C SER A 853 -56.74 28.44 29.19
N VAL A 854 -57.32 28.40 30.38
CA VAL A 854 -58.20 27.30 30.83
C VAL A 854 -59.62 27.83 30.94
N ASN A 855 -60.59 27.04 30.50
CA ASN A 855 -62.01 27.22 30.80
C ASN A 855 -62.50 25.92 31.45
N ALA A 856 -62.74 25.93 32.76
CA ALA A 856 -62.96 24.75 33.60
C ALA A 856 -64.27 24.83 34.38
N THR A 857 -64.88 23.66 34.64
CA THR A 857 -66.10 23.54 35.44
C THR A 857 -65.86 22.62 36.64
N GLY A 858 -65.33 23.18 37.74
CA GLY A 858 -65.20 22.51 39.05
C GLY A 858 -63.76 22.16 39.47
N PRO A 859 -63.54 21.74 40.74
CA PRO A 859 -62.27 21.85 41.47
C PRO A 859 -61.13 20.91 41.05
N LYS A 860 -61.30 20.17 39.96
CA LYS A 860 -60.32 19.19 39.50
C LYS A 860 -59.39 19.80 38.45
N PRO A 861 -58.09 19.46 38.43
CA PRO A 861 -57.15 19.99 37.44
C PRO A 861 -57.53 19.56 36.03
N VAL A 862 -57.35 20.46 35.06
CA VAL A 862 -57.72 20.24 33.65
C VAL A 862 -56.53 19.75 32.82
N VAL A 863 -55.29 20.11 33.20
CA VAL A 863 -54.08 19.63 32.52
C VAL A 863 -52.90 19.45 33.46
N LYS A 864 -52.11 18.40 33.22
CA LYS A 864 -50.78 18.18 33.77
C LYS A 864 -49.74 18.55 32.73
N LEU A 865 -48.82 19.43 33.11
CA LEU A 865 -47.71 19.90 32.29
C LEU A 865 -46.43 19.22 32.76
N ASP A 866 -45.70 18.64 31.82
CA ASP A 866 -44.41 18.01 32.09
C ASP A 866 -43.32 18.66 31.22
N VAL A 867 -42.17 18.93 31.84
CA VAL A 867 -40.89 19.10 31.14
C VAL A 867 -40.19 17.75 31.22
N ALA A 868 -39.93 17.12 30.09
CA ALA A 868 -39.43 15.76 30.04
C ALA A 868 -38.21 15.62 29.13
N ARG A 869 -37.46 14.54 29.37
CA ARG A 869 -36.35 14.08 28.55
C ARG A 869 -36.68 12.70 27.98
N GLY A 870 -36.57 12.53 26.66
CA GLY A 870 -36.83 11.27 25.95
C GLY A 870 -37.98 11.39 24.95
N ALA A 871 -37.94 10.60 23.87
CA ALA A 871 -38.95 10.65 22.81
C ALA A 871 -40.02 9.56 22.99
N THR A 872 -41.29 9.90 22.73
CA THR A 872 -42.36 8.91 22.61
C THR A 872 -42.24 8.20 21.26
N TRP A 873 -41.93 6.90 21.27
CA TRP A 873 -41.98 6.05 20.06
C TRP A 873 -43.16 5.08 20.18
N ASN A 874 -44.11 5.18 19.24
CA ASN A 874 -45.18 4.19 19.08
C ASN A 874 -46.00 3.89 20.36
N GLY A 875 -46.32 4.92 21.14
CA GLY A 875 -47.18 4.80 22.33
C GLY A 875 -46.50 4.17 23.57
N THR A 876 -45.20 3.84 23.51
CA THR A 876 -44.44 3.39 24.69
C THR A 876 -43.58 4.54 25.21
N ALA A 877 -43.76 4.86 26.48
CA ALA A 877 -43.16 6.02 27.14
C ALA A 877 -41.86 5.63 27.85
N ASP A 878 -40.70 5.88 27.23
CA ASP A 878 -39.40 5.84 27.90
C ASP A 878 -38.88 7.27 28.07
N PHE A 879 -39.56 8.04 28.94
CA PHE A 879 -39.22 9.44 29.21
C PHE A 879 -39.04 9.69 30.71
N ARG A 880 -38.12 10.59 31.04
CA ARG A 880 -37.87 11.05 32.41
C ARG A 880 -38.41 12.46 32.59
N VAL A 881 -39.37 12.62 33.50
CA VAL A 881 -39.90 13.94 33.87
C VAL A 881 -38.84 14.70 34.69
N LEU A 882 -38.45 15.87 34.21
CA LEU A 882 -37.47 16.78 34.85
C LEU A 882 -38.15 17.80 35.77
N GLY A 883 -39.40 18.15 35.47
CA GLY A 883 -40.25 19.01 36.28
C GLY A 883 -41.69 18.93 35.80
N ASN A 884 -42.64 19.12 36.70
CA ASN A 884 -44.06 19.07 36.36
C ASN A 884 -44.88 20.10 37.15
N ALA A 885 -46.08 20.37 36.65
CA ALA A 885 -47.09 21.17 37.34
C ALA A 885 -48.48 20.76 36.87
N SER A 886 -49.47 20.82 37.75
CA SER A 886 -50.88 20.67 37.39
C SER A 886 -51.57 22.02 37.39
N VAL A 887 -52.45 22.27 36.44
CA VAL A 887 -53.23 23.51 36.34
C VAL A 887 -54.65 23.27 36.80
N GLY A 888 -55.06 24.03 37.83
CA GLY A 888 -56.37 23.95 38.49
C GLY A 888 -57.53 24.62 37.73
N ASP A 889 -58.65 24.76 38.44
CA ASP A 889 -60.06 24.90 38.04
C ASP A 889 -60.58 26.32 37.79
N THR A 890 -59.73 27.33 37.79
CA THR A 890 -60.18 28.72 37.63
C THR A 890 -59.98 29.20 36.21
N ASP A 891 -61.05 29.73 35.64
CA ASP A 891 -61.06 30.30 34.29
C ASP A 891 -60.01 31.40 34.11
N GLY A 892 -59.50 31.48 32.88
CA GLY A 892 -58.67 32.59 32.40
C GLY A 892 -57.25 32.21 32.01
N VAL A 893 -56.47 33.24 31.69
CA VAL A 893 -55.07 33.10 31.27
C VAL A 893 -54.21 32.71 32.46
N ARG A 894 -53.33 31.72 32.25
CA ARG A 894 -52.40 31.17 33.24
C ARG A 894 -50.99 31.18 32.67
N THR A 895 -50.05 31.53 33.54
CA THR A 895 -48.63 31.44 33.29
C THR A 895 -48.04 30.48 34.31
N VAL A 896 -47.68 29.28 33.86
CA VAL A 896 -47.17 28.21 34.72
C VAL A 896 -45.66 28.11 34.54
N ARG A 897 -44.91 28.22 35.63
CA ARG A 897 -43.44 28.19 35.62
C ARG A 897 -42.95 26.90 36.26
N ILE A 898 -42.22 26.10 35.50
CA ILE A 898 -41.68 24.81 35.93
C ILE A 898 -40.14 24.93 35.94
N PRO A 899 -39.52 25.08 37.12
CA PRO A 899 -38.07 25.03 37.23
C PRO A 899 -37.56 23.60 37.07
N PHE A 900 -36.45 23.42 36.38
CA PHE A 900 -35.77 22.13 36.25
C PHE A 900 -34.25 22.31 36.10
N VAL A 901 -33.50 21.23 36.29
CA VAL A 901 -32.03 21.23 36.18
C VAL A 901 -31.61 20.19 35.17
N LEU A 902 -30.76 20.62 34.23
CA LEU A 902 -30.03 19.73 33.34
C LEU A 902 -28.60 19.62 33.86
N SER A 903 -28.25 18.45 34.42
CA SER A 903 -26.90 18.17 34.93
C SER A 903 -25.87 17.98 33.81
N GLN A 904 -26.35 17.69 32.60
CA GLN A 904 -25.61 17.56 31.35
C GLN A 904 -26.47 18.15 30.23
N PRO A 905 -25.90 18.60 29.11
CA PRO A 905 -26.70 18.99 27.94
C PRO A 905 -27.67 17.87 27.53
N ALA A 906 -28.86 18.25 27.08
CA ALA A 906 -29.88 17.32 26.61
C ALA A 906 -30.31 17.70 25.19
N SER A 907 -30.36 16.73 24.27
CA SER A 907 -30.79 16.89 22.87
C SER A 907 -32.28 16.55 22.66
N ASP A 908 -32.93 16.05 23.69
CA ASP A 908 -34.25 15.43 23.71
C ASP A 908 -35.18 16.06 24.75
N LEU A 909 -35.00 17.37 25.03
CA LEU A 909 -35.89 18.11 25.91
C LEU A 909 -37.24 18.34 25.20
N GLU A 910 -38.34 17.98 25.84
CA GLU A 910 -39.70 18.21 25.34
C GLU A 910 -40.64 18.81 26.40
N PHE A 911 -41.69 19.49 25.93
CA PHE A 911 -42.73 20.10 26.76
C PHE A 911 -44.09 19.48 26.44
N ARG A 912 -44.78 18.99 27.48
CA ARG A 912 -45.97 18.14 27.32
C ARG A 912 -47.17 18.71 28.03
N GLY A 913 -48.36 18.36 27.52
CA GLY A 913 -49.61 18.59 28.20
C GLY A 913 -50.52 17.37 28.13
N THR A 914 -50.85 16.82 29.30
CA THR A 914 -51.73 15.65 29.45
C THR A 914 -53.02 16.11 30.12
N LEU A 915 -54.17 15.84 29.48
CA LEU A 915 -55.47 16.18 30.04
C LEU A 915 -55.71 15.44 31.37
N ALA A 916 -56.27 16.14 32.35
CA ALA A 916 -56.50 15.63 33.71
C ALA A 916 -58.01 15.45 34.00
N GLU A 917 -58.40 15.14 35.23
CA GLU A 917 -59.78 14.76 35.61
C GLU A 917 -60.83 15.89 35.52
N GLY A 918 -60.42 17.14 35.36
CA GLY A 918 -61.34 18.28 35.28
C GLY A 918 -61.98 18.45 33.91
N ASN A 919 -63.29 18.72 33.89
CA ASN A 919 -64.02 19.04 32.66
C ASN A 919 -63.75 20.50 32.26
N GLY A 920 -63.10 20.69 31.10
CA GLY A 920 -62.78 22.00 30.58
C GLY A 920 -62.16 21.98 29.18
N THR A 921 -62.03 23.16 28.58
CA THR A 921 -61.26 23.37 27.34
C THR A 921 -59.98 24.12 27.66
N LEU A 922 -58.90 23.73 27.00
CA LEU A 922 -57.58 24.30 27.19
C LEU A 922 -57.09 24.91 25.88
N ARG A 923 -56.45 26.08 25.94
CA ARG A 923 -55.71 26.69 24.84
C ARG A 923 -54.25 26.95 25.24
N LEU A 924 -53.29 26.24 24.66
CA LEU A 924 -51.86 26.58 24.79
C LEU A 924 -51.52 27.72 23.81
N ASN A 925 -50.89 28.77 24.33
CA ASN A 925 -50.48 29.94 23.55
C ASN A 925 -49.01 29.87 23.13
N LYS A 926 -48.11 29.60 24.07
CA LYS A 926 -46.67 29.44 23.82
C LYS A 926 -45.97 28.83 25.03
N VAL A 927 -44.79 28.29 24.80
CA VAL A 927 -43.84 27.92 25.86
C VAL A 927 -42.59 28.79 25.71
N THR A 928 -42.05 29.28 26.82
CA THR A 928 -40.78 30.01 26.83
C THR A 928 -39.84 29.37 27.83
N LEU A 929 -38.58 29.15 27.43
CA LEU A 929 -37.54 28.60 28.28
C LEU A 929 -36.55 29.71 28.60
N ARG A 930 -36.24 29.87 29.89
CA ARG A 930 -35.25 30.85 30.37
C ARG A 930 -34.21 30.17 31.23
N ASN A 931 -32.94 30.53 31.03
CA ASN A 931 -31.88 30.15 31.94
C ASN A 931 -32.02 30.95 33.25
N LYS A 932 -31.75 30.29 34.38
CA LYS A 932 -31.80 30.87 35.73
C LYS A 932 -30.36 31.10 36.18
N THR A 933 -29.76 32.20 35.73
CA THR A 933 -28.54 32.76 36.32
C THR A 933 -28.86 33.28 37.72
N ASP A 934 -27.94 33.11 38.66
CA ASP A 934 -28.19 33.19 40.11
C ASP A 934 -29.01 34.42 40.59
N GLY A 935 -30.02 34.14 41.42
CA GLY A 935 -30.38 35.03 42.54
C GLY A 935 -31.25 36.27 42.32
N LYS A 936 -31.93 36.47 41.17
CA LYS A 936 -32.96 37.53 41.03
C LYS A 936 -34.25 37.05 40.38
#